data_AF-A0A662CHQ3-F1
#
_entry.id   AF-A0A662CHQ3-F1
#
_cell.length_a   1.000
_cell.length_b   1.000
_cell.length_c   1.000
_cell.angle_alpha   90.00
_cell.angle_beta   90.00
_cell.angle_gamma   90.00
#
_symmetry.space_group_name_H-M   'P 1'
#
loop_
_entity.id
_entity.type
_entity.pdbx_description
1 polymer ?
#
loop_
_entity_poly.entity_id
_entity_poly.type
_entity_poly.pdbx_seq_one_letter_code
_entity_poly.pdbx_strand_id
1 'polypeptide(L)'
;MSNFKIKKIGAVVFAALLIGTILLIPATAVNLKIRPTNVVSTLWRTNKDTIPEIIPTDDPGDPVWLDTRYVKPQPELAFTGSHKDIGYNSDAGDTILKSFIVYVGEPVDETIPGRGRTATLDPSSGDDEDWYRFEACQGQTITASADGGMNIELKDSSANQFTNGGTATASGYYYLRIFGSSGDYSFTVTLGGQNDGNKGSDAGNSINNAMSITPGTYPGYMSYYDQEDWYSFSANSGQGIFVDLESPDKSDYDVYLYNPAGEEVHSARYYSDDHLEYPADASGTWKIKICMFPGWDESKWPDNYFLYGSGPYELTLSVGGSAQSPPGPIPQPDVIPVAQTFTIANDPNSNEDEYAFLAAVPNAVYKRGGKQYVSPVVYTGDSSTTHWFGTADDTTTYLLNDWQTYLDRHGYIPNVIEVDKDPVKAAANLALSSFEKADTAVIAVDGSKFFDDWNTIIDEDASLNVKSQTTTAKPEDLKEIAGYQAMQMWIGKDWGAMTIYAFGSNCPSVGCITPRFELGTEEDWPHPYDGPGDNTNIYFPIAIPGLYFPFAGSSSGFDRLEVTRYSCDRYKVNIDDTDTSIRVTASTDTNSYLEVFLVDPTGSVRRPNIPSWNGGQIKPIHKWNGDHHNGFEDWRRWEPEYSTTHTVELNYPMTGRWTIIVVPHYPYGKEKTSDSIDYHIKAELRVHNQKRIDAGQSAANAAVLASQMHAPFLYVTEDSTPIETREALNKLGVKNALFVNINGVSSADIPLPTTEITNMKDVVKTTKAKSNGLIKAAGQSDNVIVITSYGTEDGNFAPAGLIAAYHGANVLNIGEVPDAYSYLDKIDSFRLYSGGWYHGMRATGYLGTMSEPLNWLEVIKNLLKGKFPEIGLEQDLRWFGTVHDEIRNWVNDQGLDGAGQEVFIFVADRENDIRLDASRAMNGRESYAGQIPFDKPSLNAALIDRDILY
;
A
#
# COMPACT_ATOMS: atom_id res chain seq x y z
N MET A 1 10.15 -33.39 -50.61
CA MET A 1 9.39 -33.45 -49.33
C MET A 1 8.95 -32.04 -49.01
N SER A 2 7.66 -31.77 -48.89
CA SER A 2 7.13 -30.40 -48.87
C SER A 2 7.50 -29.64 -47.59
N ASN A 3 7.67 -28.33 -47.70
CA ASN A 3 7.86 -27.35 -46.61
C ASN A 3 6.90 -27.56 -45.41
N PHE A 4 5.75 -28.21 -45.63
CA PHE A 4 4.76 -28.54 -44.60
C PHE A 4 5.22 -29.62 -43.60
N LYS A 5 5.97 -30.65 -44.06
CA LYS A 5 6.51 -31.69 -43.15
C LYS A 5 7.68 -31.16 -42.32
N ILE A 6 8.51 -30.27 -42.88
CA ILE A 6 9.64 -29.64 -42.19
C ILE A 6 9.13 -28.67 -41.10
N LYS A 7 8.09 -27.87 -41.38
CA LYS A 7 7.44 -27.01 -40.36
C LYS A 7 6.83 -27.80 -39.20
N LYS A 8 6.18 -28.95 -39.46
CA LYS A 8 5.64 -29.82 -38.40
C LYS A 8 6.71 -30.50 -37.56
N ILE A 9 7.79 -30.97 -38.17
CA ILE A 9 8.92 -31.57 -37.42
C ILE A 9 9.62 -30.50 -36.57
N GLY A 10 9.83 -29.30 -37.11
CA GLY A 10 10.38 -28.17 -36.35
C GLY A 10 9.51 -27.76 -35.16
N ALA A 11 8.18 -27.69 -35.34
CA ALA A 11 7.23 -27.40 -34.27
C ALA A 11 7.19 -28.49 -33.19
N VAL A 12 7.29 -29.78 -33.58
CA VAL A 12 7.33 -30.90 -32.62
C VAL A 12 8.64 -30.93 -31.83
N VAL A 13 9.78 -30.67 -32.47
CA VAL A 13 11.08 -30.58 -31.80
C VAL A 13 11.14 -29.36 -30.87
N PHE A 14 10.61 -28.22 -31.32
CA PHE A 14 10.51 -27.02 -30.50
C PHE A 14 9.56 -27.21 -29.32
N ALA A 15 8.38 -27.81 -29.53
CA ALA A 15 7.47 -28.16 -28.45
C ALA A 15 8.10 -29.15 -27.47
N ALA A 16 8.85 -30.15 -27.94
CA ALA A 16 9.56 -31.09 -27.07
C ALA A 16 10.69 -30.42 -26.27
N LEU A 17 11.39 -29.44 -26.85
CA LEU A 17 12.40 -28.63 -26.15
C LEU A 17 11.75 -27.73 -25.09
N LEU A 18 10.68 -27.02 -25.44
CA LEU A 18 9.94 -26.15 -24.52
C LEU A 18 9.28 -26.95 -23.39
N ILE A 19 8.68 -28.11 -23.71
CA ILE A 19 8.15 -29.05 -22.71
C ILE A 19 9.28 -29.60 -21.84
N GLY A 20 10.44 -29.89 -22.41
CA GLY A 20 11.62 -30.33 -21.67
C GLY A 20 12.14 -29.26 -20.70
N THR A 21 12.11 -27.98 -21.09
CA THR A 21 12.52 -26.88 -20.19
C THR A 21 11.46 -26.54 -19.15
N ILE A 22 10.16 -26.63 -19.49
CA ILE A 22 9.04 -26.38 -18.58
C ILE A 22 8.85 -27.54 -17.57
N LEU A 23 9.04 -28.80 -17.96
CA LEU A 23 8.84 -29.98 -17.09
C LEU A 23 10.06 -30.36 -16.24
N LEU A 24 11.19 -29.64 -16.35
CA LEU A 24 12.34 -29.78 -15.43
C LEU A 24 12.11 -29.09 -14.08
N ILE A 25 10.95 -28.44 -13.89
CA ILE A 25 10.48 -27.97 -12.58
C ILE A 25 10.22 -29.20 -11.68
N PRO A 26 10.73 -29.25 -10.44
CA PRO A 26 10.48 -30.37 -9.53
C PRO A 26 8.98 -30.68 -9.42
N ALA A 27 8.62 -31.94 -9.66
CA ALA A 27 7.25 -32.44 -9.62
C ALA A 27 6.59 -32.40 -8.22
N THR A 28 7.28 -31.86 -7.20
CA THR A 28 6.79 -31.75 -5.83
C THR A 28 5.68 -30.69 -5.66
N ALA A 29 5.50 -29.78 -6.62
CA ALA A 29 4.47 -28.73 -6.58
C ALA A 29 3.11 -29.12 -7.20
N VAL A 30 2.90 -30.37 -7.63
CA VAL A 30 1.66 -30.77 -8.33
C VAL A 30 0.76 -31.59 -7.41
N ASN A 31 0.23 -30.95 -6.37
CA ASN A 31 -0.92 -31.45 -5.61
C ASN A 31 -1.98 -30.34 -5.47
N LEU A 32 -2.42 -29.80 -6.60
CA LEU A 32 -3.50 -28.80 -6.62
C LEU A 32 -4.87 -29.50 -6.66
N LYS A 33 -5.57 -29.48 -5.53
CA LYS A 33 -7.03 -29.66 -5.45
C LYS A 33 -7.64 -28.37 -4.91
N ILE A 34 -7.90 -27.37 -5.76
CA ILE A 34 -8.74 -26.23 -5.37
C ILE A 34 -9.71 -25.89 -6.50
N ARG A 35 -10.96 -25.60 -6.11
CA ARG A 35 -12.09 -25.22 -6.99
C ARG A 35 -12.08 -23.69 -7.19
N PRO A 36 -12.44 -23.19 -8.38
CA PRO A 36 -12.35 -21.77 -8.71
C PRO A 36 -13.40 -20.92 -7.97
N THR A 37 -12.99 -19.73 -7.53
CA THR A 37 -13.90 -18.59 -7.32
C THR A 37 -13.42 -17.43 -8.20
N ASN A 38 -14.35 -16.88 -8.98
CA ASN A 38 -14.08 -15.91 -10.03
C ASN A 38 -13.70 -14.55 -9.44
N VAL A 39 -12.64 -13.93 -9.99
CA VAL A 39 -12.36 -12.50 -9.85
C VAL A 39 -12.57 -11.86 -11.23
N VAL A 40 -13.39 -10.81 -11.27
CA VAL A 40 -13.78 -10.11 -12.50
C VAL A 40 -12.74 -9.04 -12.80
N SER A 41 -12.18 -9.03 -14.01
CA SER A 41 -11.36 -7.94 -14.53
C SER A 41 -12.11 -7.20 -15.63
N THR A 42 -12.17 -5.86 -15.54
CA THR A 42 -12.76 -4.99 -16.56
C THR A 42 -11.68 -4.35 -17.42
N LEU A 43 -11.76 -4.59 -18.73
CA LEU A 43 -10.91 -4.00 -19.77
C LEU A 43 -11.62 -2.79 -20.39
N TRP A 44 -10.91 -1.69 -20.60
CA TRP A 44 -11.42 -0.51 -21.33
C TRP A 44 -10.65 -0.30 -22.64
N ARG A 45 -11.37 -0.28 -23.77
CA ARG A 45 -10.97 0.38 -25.03
C ARG A 45 -12.16 0.44 -25.99
N THR A 46 -12.54 1.63 -26.49
CA THR A 46 -12.49 2.05 -27.91
C THR A 46 -13.24 3.37 -28.21
N ASN A 47 -12.65 4.19 -29.08
CA ASN A 47 -13.19 5.41 -29.70
C ASN A 47 -14.26 5.11 -30.79
N LYS A 48 -15.35 5.88 -30.88
CA LYS A 48 -15.82 6.61 -32.10
C LYS A 48 -17.20 7.26 -31.95
N ASP A 49 -17.28 8.49 -32.48
CA ASP A 49 -18.39 9.22 -33.09
C ASP A 49 -19.73 8.50 -33.24
N THR A 50 -20.57 8.65 -32.22
CA THR A 50 -22.03 8.67 -32.29
C THR A 50 -22.48 9.53 -31.11
N ILE A 51 -23.46 10.42 -31.27
CA ILE A 51 -24.16 11.03 -30.14
C ILE A 51 -24.63 9.85 -29.28
N PRO A 52 -24.06 9.61 -28.09
CA PRO A 52 -24.69 8.68 -27.17
C PRO A 52 -26.05 9.32 -26.89
N GLU A 53 -27.11 8.54 -27.05
CA GLU A 53 -28.32 8.81 -26.30
C GLU A 53 -27.83 9.08 -24.87
N ILE A 54 -27.99 10.32 -24.39
CA ILE A 54 -27.78 10.64 -22.98
C ILE A 54 -28.94 9.92 -22.30
N ILE A 55 -28.77 8.61 -22.12
CA ILE A 55 -29.33 7.92 -20.99
C ILE A 55 -28.61 8.61 -19.84
N PRO A 56 -29.30 9.38 -18.98
CA PRO A 56 -28.72 9.72 -17.69
C PRO A 56 -28.14 8.43 -17.17
N THR A 57 -26.84 8.40 -16.87
CA THR A 57 -26.30 7.23 -16.19
C THR A 57 -26.99 7.23 -14.84
N ASP A 58 -28.10 6.50 -14.75
CA ASP A 58 -28.76 6.10 -13.50
C ASP A 58 -27.85 5.11 -12.75
N ASP A 59 -26.58 5.48 -12.61
CA ASP A 59 -25.63 4.89 -11.70
C ASP A 59 -25.00 6.06 -10.93
N PRO A 60 -25.76 6.70 -10.01
CA PRO A 60 -25.16 7.50 -8.97
C PRO A 60 -24.29 6.51 -8.19
N GLY A 61 -22.99 6.46 -8.50
CA GLY A 61 -22.09 5.52 -7.85
C GLY A 61 -22.30 5.58 -6.33
N ASP A 62 -22.28 4.40 -5.69
CA ASP A 62 -22.65 4.26 -4.26
C ASP A 62 -22.14 5.43 -3.40
N PRO A 63 -22.98 6.06 -2.56
CA PRO A 63 -22.61 7.21 -1.74
C PRO A 63 -21.32 6.94 -0.96
N VAL A 64 -20.31 7.78 -1.19
CA VAL A 64 -18.97 7.58 -0.65
C VAL A 64 -18.78 8.43 0.60
N TRP A 65 -18.52 7.79 1.74
CA TRP A 65 -18.29 8.48 3.02
C TRP A 65 -17.01 9.34 2.96
N LEU A 66 -16.98 10.48 3.67
CA LEU A 66 -15.87 11.46 3.69
C LEU A 66 -14.46 10.87 3.89
N ASP A 67 -14.35 9.73 4.57
CA ASP A 67 -13.08 9.04 4.86
C ASP A 67 -12.56 8.17 3.70
N THR A 68 -13.28 8.11 2.58
CA THR A 68 -12.85 7.38 1.39
C THR A 68 -12.11 8.33 0.45
N ARG A 69 -10.93 7.92 -0.04
CA ARG A 69 -10.13 8.69 -1.01
C ARG A 69 -10.96 8.97 -2.26
N TYR A 70 -11.54 10.17 -2.36
CA TYR A 70 -12.16 10.63 -3.61
C TYR A 70 -11.06 10.83 -4.65
N VAL A 71 -11.08 10.02 -5.71
CA VAL A 71 -10.20 10.22 -6.87
C VAL A 71 -10.79 11.37 -7.67
N LYS A 72 -10.18 12.55 -7.51
CA LYS A 72 -10.48 13.77 -8.26
C LYS A 72 -10.71 13.42 -9.74
N PRO A 73 -11.79 13.90 -10.38
CA PRO A 73 -11.80 14.05 -11.83
C PRO A 73 -10.55 14.84 -12.18
N GLN A 74 -9.68 14.26 -13.02
CA GLN A 74 -8.49 14.93 -13.50
C GLN A 74 -8.91 16.36 -13.94
N PRO A 75 -8.29 17.44 -13.42
CA PRO A 75 -8.52 18.75 -14.02
C PRO A 75 -8.20 18.58 -15.50
N GLU A 76 -9.16 18.93 -16.37
CA GLU A 76 -8.90 18.90 -17.80
C GLU A 76 -7.59 19.63 -18.06
N LEU A 77 -6.66 18.91 -18.67
CA LEU A 77 -5.28 19.33 -18.83
C LEU A 77 -5.23 20.68 -19.54
N ALA A 78 -4.55 21.62 -18.89
CA ALA A 78 -4.29 22.95 -19.37
C ALA A 78 -3.64 22.94 -20.75
N PHE A 79 -4.25 23.65 -21.71
CA PHE A 79 -3.56 24.13 -22.90
C PHE A 79 -3.26 25.62 -22.73
N THR A 80 -2.03 26.02 -23.01
CA THR A 80 -1.58 27.42 -22.95
C THR A 80 -2.09 28.19 -24.16
N GLY A 81 -3.39 28.50 -24.18
CA GLY A 81 -4.02 29.42 -25.12
C GLY A 81 -4.00 30.88 -24.62
N SER A 82 -4.20 31.83 -25.52
CA SER A 82 -4.34 33.27 -25.20
C SER A 82 -5.76 33.67 -24.76
N HIS A 83 -6.73 32.76 -24.88
CA HIS A 83 -8.14 32.97 -24.54
C HIS A 83 -8.37 32.49 -23.11
N LYS A 84 -8.93 33.36 -22.26
CA LYS A 84 -9.15 33.11 -20.84
C LYS A 84 -10.55 33.53 -20.46
N ASP A 85 -11.50 32.60 -20.57
CA ASP A 85 -12.89 32.92 -20.29
C ASP A 85 -13.28 32.49 -18.89
N ILE A 86 -13.82 33.44 -18.13
CA ILE A 86 -14.35 33.27 -16.77
C ILE A 86 -13.43 32.53 -15.79
N GLY A 87 -12.12 32.78 -15.91
CA GLY A 87 -11.08 32.20 -15.07
C GLY A 87 -10.58 30.82 -15.52
N TYR A 88 -11.12 30.25 -16.60
CA TYR A 88 -10.49 29.13 -17.29
C TYR A 88 -9.30 29.63 -18.13
N ASN A 89 -8.28 28.80 -18.31
CA ASN A 89 -7.13 29.10 -19.19
C ASN A 89 -7.38 28.65 -20.64
N SER A 90 -8.64 28.57 -21.03
CA SER A 90 -9.11 28.12 -22.34
C SER A 90 -10.32 28.94 -22.77
N ASP A 91 -10.58 28.89 -24.06
CA ASP A 91 -11.74 29.42 -24.74
C ASP A 91 -13.02 28.67 -24.33
N ALA A 92 -14.12 29.38 -24.07
CA ALA A 92 -15.41 28.76 -23.82
C ALA A 92 -15.91 28.10 -25.10
N GLY A 93 -16.40 26.86 -25.00
CA GLY A 93 -16.64 26.08 -26.20
C GLY A 93 -17.77 26.62 -27.08
N ASP A 94 -17.63 26.40 -28.38
CA ASP A 94 -18.55 26.73 -29.48
C ASP A 94 -19.87 25.91 -29.51
N THR A 95 -20.15 25.11 -28.47
CA THR A 95 -21.35 24.28 -28.41
C THR A 95 -21.84 24.14 -26.97
N ILE A 96 -23.15 23.88 -26.80
CA ILE A 96 -23.76 23.53 -25.50
C ILE A 96 -22.99 22.42 -24.77
N LEU A 97 -22.47 21.42 -25.49
CA LEU A 97 -21.74 20.29 -24.89
C LEU A 97 -20.37 20.68 -24.33
N LYS A 98 -19.78 21.77 -24.82
CA LYS A 98 -18.50 22.31 -24.36
C LYS A 98 -18.67 23.56 -23.49
N SER A 99 -19.88 23.83 -23.00
CA SER A 99 -20.16 25.04 -22.24
C SER A 99 -19.41 25.06 -20.90
N PHE A 100 -18.82 26.19 -20.51
CA PHE A 100 -18.21 26.33 -19.19
C PHE A 100 -19.24 26.64 -18.11
N ILE A 101 -19.02 26.10 -16.90
CA ILE A 101 -19.92 26.35 -15.78
C ILE A 101 -19.68 27.75 -15.20
N VAL A 102 -20.77 28.44 -14.87
CA VAL A 102 -20.80 29.72 -14.17
C VAL A 102 -21.48 29.50 -12.82
N TYR A 103 -20.72 29.67 -11.73
CA TYR A 103 -21.27 29.55 -10.37
C TYR A 103 -21.97 30.87 -9.99
N VAL A 104 -23.29 30.89 -10.13
CA VAL A 104 -24.11 32.05 -9.78
C VAL A 104 -24.33 32.08 -8.27
N GLY A 105 -24.22 33.26 -7.64
CA GLY A 105 -24.32 33.38 -6.17
C GLY A 105 -22.98 33.28 -5.43
N GLU A 106 -21.90 32.89 -6.12
CA GLU A 106 -20.53 32.96 -5.58
C GLU A 106 -19.88 34.35 -5.79
N PRO A 107 -18.89 34.73 -4.96
CA PRO A 107 -18.06 35.92 -5.20
C PRO A 107 -17.37 35.86 -6.57
N VAL A 108 -17.37 36.98 -7.29
CA VAL A 108 -16.68 37.10 -8.58
C VAL A 108 -15.16 37.13 -8.36
N ASP A 109 -14.46 36.20 -9.01
CA ASP A 109 -13.01 36.08 -8.99
C ASP A 109 -12.52 35.56 -10.35
N GLU A 110 -11.87 36.43 -11.13
CA GLU A 110 -11.34 36.09 -12.47
C GLU A 110 -10.17 35.10 -12.43
N THR A 111 -9.63 34.78 -11.26
CA THR A 111 -8.54 33.80 -11.10
C THR A 111 -9.04 32.38 -10.83
N ILE A 112 -10.34 32.22 -10.53
CA ILE A 112 -10.94 30.94 -10.18
C ILE A 112 -11.90 30.50 -11.31
N PRO A 113 -11.68 29.32 -11.93
CA PRO A 113 -12.54 28.82 -12.99
C PRO A 113 -14.03 28.78 -12.59
N GLY A 114 -14.89 29.42 -13.40
CA GLY A 114 -16.34 29.49 -13.21
C GLY A 114 -16.82 30.61 -12.29
N ARG A 115 -15.91 31.34 -11.63
CA ARG A 115 -16.21 32.54 -10.83
C ARG A 115 -15.87 33.85 -11.55
N GLY A 116 -15.17 33.80 -12.68
CA GLY A 116 -14.95 34.97 -13.52
C GLY A 116 -16.23 35.41 -14.26
N ARG A 117 -16.23 36.63 -14.78
CA ARG A 117 -17.34 37.23 -15.56
C ARG A 117 -16.85 37.95 -16.82
N THR A 118 -15.57 37.81 -17.14
CA THR A 118 -14.93 38.38 -18.34
C THR A 118 -14.49 37.29 -19.31
N ALA A 119 -14.54 37.58 -20.61
CA ALA A 119 -14.21 36.67 -21.71
C ALA A 119 -13.91 37.44 -23.00
N THR A 120 -13.41 36.78 -24.04
CA THR A 120 -13.03 37.42 -25.32
C THR A 120 -13.46 36.60 -26.52
N LEU A 121 -14.21 37.21 -27.45
CA LEU A 121 -14.51 36.60 -28.76
C LEU A 121 -13.50 37.01 -29.84
N ASP A 122 -13.01 36.06 -30.63
CA ASP A 122 -12.30 36.29 -31.90
C ASP A 122 -12.87 35.44 -33.07
N PRO A 123 -13.95 35.92 -33.72
CA PRO A 123 -14.55 35.23 -34.86
C PRO A 123 -13.61 35.08 -36.06
N SER A 124 -12.49 35.80 -36.11
CA SER A 124 -11.51 35.69 -37.19
C SER A 124 -10.58 34.47 -37.05
N SER A 125 -10.48 33.90 -35.85
CA SER A 125 -9.73 32.68 -35.53
C SER A 125 -10.64 31.45 -35.34
N GLY A 126 -11.95 31.60 -35.50
CA GLY A 126 -12.94 30.52 -35.44
C GLY A 126 -13.75 30.45 -34.16
N ASP A 127 -13.60 31.44 -33.28
CA ASP A 127 -14.35 31.62 -32.03
C ASP A 127 -15.47 32.67 -32.26
N ASP A 128 -16.60 32.21 -32.81
CA ASP A 128 -17.74 33.05 -33.15
C ASP A 128 -18.82 33.10 -32.06
N GLU A 129 -18.72 32.25 -31.03
CA GLU A 129 -19.65 32.16 -29.92
C GLU A 129 -19.09 31.44 -28.71
N ASP A 130 -19.45 31.93 -27.53
CA ASP A 130 -19.16 31.31 -26.24
C ASP A 130 -20.41 30.69 -25.65
N TRP A 131 -20.30 29.45 -25.18
CA TRP A 131 -21.35 28.80 -24.40
C TRP A 131 -20.97 28.68 -22.92
N TYR A 132 -21.92 29.07 -22.08
CA TYR A 132 -21.86 28.90 -20.63
C TYR A 132 -23.06 28.10 -20.14
N ARG A 133 -22.91 27.42 -19.00
CA ARG A 133 -24.00 26.77 -18.27
C ARG A 133 -24.00 27.22 -16.81
N PHE A 134 -25.15 27.25 -16.19
CA PHE A 134 -25.32 27.53 -14.77
C PHE A 134 -26.54 26.80 -14.25
N GLU A 135 -26.60 26.59 -12.95
CA GLU A 135 -27.72 25.91 -12.32
C GLU A 135 -28.75 26.91 -11.83
N ALA A 136 -30.03 26.58 -11.99
CA ALA A 136 -31.12 27.35 -11.40
C ALA A 136 -32.13 26.39 -10.78
N CYS A 137 -32.74 26.82 -9.69
CA CYS A 137 -33.80 26.12 -8.99
C CYS A 137 -35.17 26.43 -9.62
N GLN A 138 -36.09 25.46 -9.59
CA GLN A 138 -37.48 25.67 -9.96
C GLN A 138 -38.09 26.87 -9.22
N GLY A 139 -38.67 27.82 -9.95
CA GLY A 139 -39.28 29.03 -9.39
C GLY A 139 -38.35 30.25 -9.36
N GLN A 140 -37.05 30.09 -9.65
CA GLN A 140 -36.14 31.22 -9.78
C GLN A 140 -36.31 31.93 -11.13
N THR A 141 -36.18 33.24 -11.12
CA THR A 141 -36.15 34.06 -12.34
C THR A 141 -34.72 34.21 -12.83
N ILE A 142 -34.48 33.91 -14.11
CA ILE A 142 -33.14 33.96 -14.71
C ILE A 142 -33.02 35.23 -15.55
N THR A 143 -32.07 36.10 -15.19
CA THR A 143 -31.73 37.29 -16.00
C THR A 143 -30.27 37.24 -16.42
N ALA A 144 -30.00 37.45 -17.70
CA ALA A 144 -28.65 37.53 -18.24
C ALA A 144 -28.43 38.82 -19.04
N SER A 145 -27.20 39.33 -19.07
CA SER A 145 -26.79 40.45 -19.92
C SER A 145 -25.31 40.34 -20.29
N ALA A 146 -24.92 40.88 -21.44
CA ALA A 146 -23.52 41.01 -21.86
C ALA A 146 -23.28 42.45 -22.35
N ASP A 147 -22.07 42.97 -22.15
CA ASP A 147 -21.64 44.25 -22.68
C ASP A 147 -20.94 44.11 -24.05
N GLY A 148 -20.10 45.07 -24.45
CA GLY A 148 -19.30 44.97 -25.68
C GLY A 148 -20.09 45.00 -27.01
N GLY A 149 -21.42 45.13 -26.96
CA GLY A 149 -22.29 44.98 -28.14
C GLY A 149 -22.60 43.52 -28.50
N MET A 150 -22.35 42.59 -27.58
CA MET A 150 -22.63 41.17 -27.75
C MET A 150 -24.14 40.87 -27.70
N ASN A 151 -24.55 39.82 -28.40
CA ASN A 151 -25.90 39.27 -28.30
C ASN A 151 -25.90 38.11 -27.33
N ILE A 152 -27.04 37.89 -26.69
CA ILE A 152 -27.24 36.77 -25.76
C ILE A 152 -28.44 35.92 -26.17
N GLU A 153 -28.35 34.63 -25.90
CA GLU A 153 -29.44 33.69 -26.02
C GLU A 153 -29.43 32.74 -24.82
N LEU A 154 -30.58 32.57 -24.16
CA LEU A 154 -30.72 31.61 -23.06
C LEU A 154 -31.42 30.33 -23.56
N LYS A 155 -31.01 29.19 -23.02
CA LYS A 155 -31.66 27.90 -23.23
C LYS A 155 -32.00 27.22 -21.90
N ASP A 156 -33.08 26.43 -21.89
CA ASP A 156 -33.41 25.54 -20.78
C ASP A 156 -32.58 24.25 -20.81
N SER A 157 -32.80 23.37 -19.82
CA SER A 157 -32.12 22.07 -19.69
C SER A 157 -32.35 21.11 -20.86
N SER A 158 -33.37 21.36 -21.68
CA SER A 158 -33.67 20.60 -22.91
C SER A 158 -33.15 21.30 -24.17
N ALA A 159 -32.29 22.30 -24.02
CA ALA A 159 -31.76 23.16 -25.09
C ALA A 159 -32.82 23.94 -25.89
N ASN A 160 -34.03 24.12 -25.35
CA ASN A 160 -35.05 24.97 -25.96
C ASN A 160 -34.84 26.43 -25.59
N GLN A 161 -35.32 27.35 -26.42
CA GLN A 161 -35.19 28.79 -26.16
C GLN A 161 -35.88 29.19 -24.85
N PHE A 162 -35.11 29.83 -23.96
CA PHE A 162 -35.59 30.38 -22.70
C PHE A 162 -35.66 31.91 -22.78
N THR A 163 -36.72 32.48 -22.21
CA THR A 163 -36.93 33.94 -22.23
C THR A 163 -36.11 34.60 -21.13
N ASN A 164 -35.28 35.58 -21.48
CA ASN A 164 -34.55 36.37 -20.48
C ASN A 164 -35.53 37.13 -19.56
N GLY A 165 -35.38 36.95 -18.24
CA GLY A 165 -36.34 37.37 -17.22
C GLY A 165 -37.49 36.37 -16.99
N GLY A 166 -37.44 35.18 -17.57
CA GLY A 166 -38.39 34.09 -17.34
C GLY A 166 -38.11 33.32 -16.05
N THR A 167 -39.12 32.59 -15.58
CA THR A 167 -39.04 31.73 -14.38
C THR A 167 -38.73 30.28 -14.77
N ALA A 168 -37.72 29.69 -14.14
CA ALA A 168 -37.34 28.30 -14.27
C ALA A 168 -38.50 27.37 -13.87
N THR A 169 -38.91 26.49 -14.78
CA THR A 169 -40.02 25.54 -14.53
C THR A 169 -39.56 24.20 -13.95
N ALA A 170 -38.25 23.94 -14.00
CA ALA A 170 -37.59 22.79 -13.42
C ALA A 170 -36.20 23.21 -12.90
N SER A 171 -35.72 22.54 -11.87
CA SER A 171 -34.35 22.67 -11.38
C SER A 171 -33.37 22.00 -12.35
N GLY A 172 -32.15 22.52 -12.44
CA GLY A 172 -31.07 21.93 -13.24
C GLY A 172 -30.31 22.97 -14.06
N TYR A 173 -29.60 22.49 -15.09
CA TYR A 173 -28.78 23.35 -15.95
C TYR A 173 -29.60 24.21 -16.90
N TYR A 174 -29.22 25.48 -16.98
CA TYR A 174 -29.60 26.44 -18.01
C TYR A 174 -28.34 26.91 -18.73
N TYR A 175 -28.49 27.31 -20.00
CA TYR A 175 -27.36 27.67 -20.84
C TYR A 175 -27.47 29.10 -21.32
N LEU A 176 -26.34 29.79 -21.39
CA LEU A 176 -26.17 31.11 -21.94
C LEU A 176 -25.19 31.04 -23.11
N ARG A 177 -25.66 31.44 -24.29
CA ARG A 177 -24.83 31.66 -25.47
C ARG A 177 -24.57 33.15 -25.61
N ILE A 178 -23.32 33.53 -25.83
CA ILE A 178 -22.90 34.90 -26.11
C ILE A 178 -22.22 34.91 -27.48
N PHE A 179 -22.66 35.79 -28.38
CA PHE A 179 -22.14 35.84 -29.76
C PHE A 179 -22.17 37.26 -30.34
N GLY A 180 -21.19 37.60 -31.16
CA GLY A 180 -21.05 38.97 -31.67
C GLY A 180 -19.81 39.22 -32.52
N SER A 181 -19.44 40.50 -32.63
CA SER A 181 -18.18 40.91 -33.28
C SER A 181 -17.00 40.73 -32.33
N SER A 182 -15.79 40.53 -32.86
CA SER A 182 -14.57 40.38 -32.04
C SER A 182 -14.41 41.46 -30.97
N GLY A 183 -14.03 41.04 -29.77
CA GLY A 183 -13.69 41.91 -28.65
C GLY A 183 -13.87 41.25 -27.29
N ASP A 184 -13.23 41.84 -26.28
CA ASP A 184 -13.46 41.50 -24.88
C ASP A 184 -14.88 41.90 -24.46
N TYR A 185 -15.51 41.07 -23.64
CA TYR A 185 -16.80 41.37 -23.04
C TYR A 185 -16.87 40.90 -21.59
N SER A 186 -17.80 41.50 -20.87
CA SER A 186 -18.24 41.05 -19.55
C SER A 186 -19.71 40.67 -19.61
N PHE A 187 -20.10 39.68 -18.81
CA PHE A 187 -21.49 39.27 -18.71
C PHE A 187 -21.95 39.07 -17.28
N THR A 188 -23.25 39.09 -17.09
CA THR A 188 -23.89 38.78 -15.82
C THR A 188 -24.97 37.74 -16.03
N VAL A 189 -25.07 36.82 -15.05
CA VAL A 189 -26.23 35.95 -14.85
C VAL A 189 -26.68 36.18 -13.41
N THR A 190 -27.97 36.41 -13.23
CA THR A 190 -28.59 36.65 -11.92
C THR A 190 -29.80 35.75 -11.77
N LEU A 191 -29.85 35.04 -10.65
CA LEU A 191 -31.00 34.27 -10.20
C LEU A 191 -31.77 35.11 -9.18
N GLY A 192 -33.06 35.30 -9.42
CA GLY A 192 -33.95 36.09 -8.57
C GLY A 192 -35.06 35.24 -7.95
N GLY A 193 -35.29 35.42 -6.65
CA GLY A 193 -36.25 34.63 -5.87
C GLY A 193 -35.66 33.28 -5.42
N GLN A 194 -36.40 32.62 -4.53
CA GLN A 194 -36.17 31.26 -4.03
C GLN A 194 -37.53 30.60 -3.85
N ASN A 195 -37.56 29.27 -3.78
CA ASN A 195 -38.79 28.51 -3.64
C ASN A 195 -38.60 27.30 -2.71
N ASP A 196 -37.82 27.51 -1.66
CA ASP A 196 -37.43 26.45 -0.75
C ASP A 196 -38.68 25.91 -0.05
N GLY A 197 -38.79 24.58 0.07
CA GLY A 197 -39.99 23.96 0.62
C GLY A 197 -41.28 24.24 -0.17
N ASN A 198 -41.18 24.68 -1.43
CA ASN A 198 -42.29 25.18 -2.26
C ASN A 198 -43.06 26.36 -1.64
N LYS A 199 -42.37 27.28 -0.95
CA LYS A 199 -42.99 28.44 -0.25
C LYS A 199 -42.83 29.78 -0.97
N GLY A 200 -42.12 29.83 -2.09
CA GLY A 200 -41.79 31.09 -2.78
C GLY A 200 -40.89 32.02 -1.95
N SER A 201 -40.13 31.46 -1.02
CA SER A 201 -39.15 32.17 -0.18
C SER A 201 -37.98 31.24 0.17
N ASP A 202 -36.91 31.85 0.64
CA ASP A 202 -35.76 31.21 1.30
C ASP A 202 -36.17 30.38 2.53
N ALA A 203 -35.48 29.27 2.80
CA ALA A 203 -35.56 28.61 4.09
C ALA A 203 -34.72 29.33 5.16
N GLY A 204 -34.95 28.98 6.42
CA GLY A 204 -34.35 29.74 7.52
C GLY A 204 -32.90 29.33 7.76
N ASN A 205 -31.98 30.29 7.87
CA ASN A 205 -30.57 30.08 8.22
C ASN A 205 -30.30 29.73 9.71
N SER A 206 -31.29 29.22 10.45
CA SER A 206 -31.08 28.76 11.83
C SER A 206 -32.18 27.81 12.31
N ILE A 207 -31.84 26.99 13.30
CA ILE A 207 -32.76 26.04 13.95
C ILE A 207 -34.05 26.67 14.51
N ASN A 208 -34.04 27.98 14.82
CA ASN A 208 -35.21 28.71 15.34
C ASN A 208 -36.13 29.23 14.23
N ASN A 209 -35.63 29.34 13.01
CA ASN A 209 -36.34 29.84 11.84
C ASN A 209 -36.67 28.72 10.84
N ALA A 210 -36.60 27.46 11.28
CA ALA A 210 -36.80 26.29 10.42
C ALA A 210 -38.16 26.31 9.70
N MET A 211 -38.13 26.21 8.37
CA MET A 211 -39.32 26.24 7.52
C MET A 211 -40.15 24.97 7.71
N SER A 212 -41.45 25.12 7.98
CA SER A 212 -42.32 23.95 8.19
C SER A 212 -42.70 23.28 6.87
N ILE A 213 -42.40 21.98 6.77
CA ILE A 213 -42.74 21.09 5.66
C ILE A 213 -43.49 19.85 6.13
N THR A 214 -44.18 19.19 5.21
CA THR A 214 -44.79 17.86 5.40
C THR A 214 -43.99 16.81 4.63
N PRO A 215 -44.19 15.49 4.84
CA PRO A 215 -43.61 14.50 3.94
C PRO A 215 -43.91 14.80 2.47
N GLY A 216 -42.90 14.72 1.60
CA GLY A 216 -42.94 15.15 0.21
C GLY A 216 -41.55 15.56 -0.31
N THR A 217 -41.51 15.99 -1.56
CA THR A 217 -40.29 16.41 -2.27
C THR A 217 -40.31 17.91 -2.51
N TYR A 218 -39.20 18.58 -2.22
CA TYR A 218 -39.10 20.03 -2.18
C TYR A 218 -37.82 20.54 -2.85
N PRO A 219 -37.91 21.54 -3.72
CA PRO A 219 -36.73 22.21 -4.22
C PRO A 219 -36.13 23.12 -3.13
N GLY A 220 -34.84 23.39 -3.23
CA GLY A 220 -34.14 24.44 -2.50
C GLY A 220 -32.95 24.98 -3.28
N TYR A 221 -32.36 26.07 -2.82
CA TYR A 221 -31.18 26.67 -3.44
C TYR A 221 -30.34 27.38 -2.39
N MET A 222 -29.07 27.00 -2.27
CA MET A 222 -28.11 27.65 -1.38
C MET A 222 -27.02 28.36 -2.17
N SER A 223 -26.32 29.28 -1.52
CA SER A 223 -25.21 30.01 -2.11
C SER A 223 -24.16 30.44 -1.09
N TYR A 224 -23.10 31.10 -1.55
CA TYR A 224 -22.12 31.70 -0.64
C TYR A 224 -22.76 32.62 0.44
N TYR A 225 -23.87 33.29 0.10
CA TYR A 225 -24.60 34.19 1.00
C TYR A 225 -25.70 33.53 1.83
N ASP A 226 -25.94 32.24 1.58
CA ASP A 226 -27.02 31.44 2.14
C ASP A 226 -26.56 29.98 2.28
N GLN A 227 -25.94 29.68 3.42
CA GLN A 227 -25.13 28.48 3.60
C GLN A 227 -25.84 27.38 4.37
N GLU A 228 -27.02 27.67 4.93
CA GLU A 228 -27.80 26.73 5.72
C GLU A 228 -29.29 26.88 5.48
N ASP A 229 -29.95 25.78 5.14
CA ASP A 229 -31.40 25.69 5.06
C ASP A 229 -31.95 24.79 6.17
N TRP A 230 -32.79 25.37 7.01
CA TRP A 230 -33.44 24.62 8.09
C TRP A 230 -34.91 24.34 7.78
N TYR A 231 -35.30 23.09 7.96
CA TYR A 231 -36.67 22.60 7.82
C TYR A 231 -37.20 21.98 9.12
N SER A 232 -38.52 21.99 9.32
CA SER A 232 -39.18 21.36 10.46
C SER A 232 -40.39 20.53 10.04
N PHE A 233 -40.56 19.39 10.69
CA PHE A 233 -41.65 18.44 10.42
C PHE A 233 -42.06 17.72 11.70
N SER A 234 -43.15 16.95 11.67
CA SER A 234 -43.63 16.18 12.83
C SER A 234 -43.49 14.68 12.61
N ALA A 235 -42.95 13.98 13.61
CA ALA A 235 -42.89 12.52 13.67
C ALA A 235 -43.26 12.04 15.07
N ASN A 236 -43.81 10.83 15.16
CA ASN A 236 -44.08 10.13 16.42
C ASN A 236 -42.95 9.14 16.72
N SER A 237 -42.66 8.95 18.00
CA SER A 237 -41.72 7.93 18.47
C SER A 237 -42.04 6.57 17.85
N GLY A 238 -41.03 5.92 17.28
CA GLY A 238 -41.10 4.65 16.58
C GLY A 238 -41.41 4.71 15.07
N GLN A 239 -41.69 5.90 14.51
CA GLN A 239 -41.78 6.05 13.05
C GLN A 239 -40.38 6.14 12.42
N GLY A 240 -40.19 5.57 11.23
CA GLY A 240 -39.03 5.88 10.40
C GLY A 240 -39.07 7.32 9.89
N ILE A 241 -37.92 7.98 9.91
CA ILE A 241 -37.64 9.26 9.23
C ILE A 241 -36.66 8.92 8.11
N PHE A 242 -37.00 9.29 6.88
CA PHE A 242 -36.13 9.13 5.72
C PHE A 242 -35.96 10.49 5.07
N VAL A 243 -34.72 10.87 4.81
CA VAL A 243 -34.34 12.11 4.15
C VAL A 243 -33.42 11.76 2.99
N ASP A 244 -33.86 12.07 1.78
CA ASP A 244 -33.02 12.02 0.58
C ASP A 244 -32.74 13.46 0.16
N LEU A 245 -31.47 13.77 -0.07
CA LEU A 245 -31.01 15.07 -0.53
C LEU A 245 -30.25 14.87 -1.83
N GLU A 246 -30.85 15.30 -2.93
CA GLU A 246 -30.23 15.21 -4.26
C GLU A 246 -29.68 16.58 -4.66
N SER A 247 -28.46 16.63 -5.17
CA SER A 247 -27.85 17.86 -5.70
C SER A 247 -27.32 17.63 -7.12
N PRO A 248 -27.47 18.59 -8.05
CA PRO A 248 -26.89 18.43 -9.37
C PRO A 248 -25.36 18.34 -9.33
N ASP A 249 -24.80 17.75 -10.39
CA ASP A 249 -23.37 17.66 -10.64
C ASP A 249 -22.68 19.01 -10.34
N LYS A 250 -21.88 19.08 -9.25
CA LYS A 250 -21.07 20.23 -8.80
C LYS A 250 -21.66 21.11 -7.67
N SER A 251 -22.72 20.66 -7.00
CA SER A 251 -23.14 21.16 -5.69
C SER A 251 -23.10 20.02 -4.67
N ASP A 252 -22.69 20.29 -3.43
CA ASP A 252 -22.52 19.26 -2.39
C ASP A 252 -22.97 19.78 -1.03
N TYR A 253 -23.93 19.09 -0.43
CA TYR A 253 -24.69 19.56 0.73
C TYR A 253 -24.86 18.42 1.73
N ASP A 254 -24.57 18.71 3.00
CA ASP A 254 -24.67 17.75 4.09
C ASP A 254 -26.04 17.87 4.78
N VAL A 255 -26.64 16.74 5.14
CA VAL A 255 -27.89 16.70 5.92
C VAL A 255 -27.69 16.26 7.37
N TYR A 256 -28.30 17.02 8.30
CA TYR A 256 -28.28 16.75 9.73
C TYR A 256 -29.70 16.68 10.28
N LEU A 257 -29.94 15.69 11.14
CA LEU A 257 -31.23 15.45 11.76
C LEU A 257 -31.18 15.79 13.27
N TYR A 258 -32.11 16.63 13.70
CA TYR A 258 -32.27 17.04 15.10
C TYR A 258 -33.60 16.56 15.68
N ASN A 259 -33.52 16.01 16.89
CA ASN A 259 -34.70 15.55 17.64
C ASN A 259 -35.50 16.74 18.23
N PRO A 260 -36.69 16.50 18.80
CA PRO A 260 -37.51 17.56 19.40
C PRO A 260 -36.89 18.29 20.60
N ALA A 261 -35.84 17.75 21.22
CA ALA A 261 -35.07 18.44 22.25
C ALA A 261 -34.01 19.41 21.68
N GLY A 262 -33.79 19.38 20.36
CA GLY A 262 -32.78 20.18 19.67
C GLY A 262 -31.40 19.54 19.65
N GLU A 263 -31.31 18.24 19.92
CA GLU A 263 -30.06 17.47 19.86
C GLU A 263 -29.88 16.89 18.46
N GLU A 264 -28.66 16.97 17.91
CA GLU A 264 -28.29 16.27 16.69
C GLU A 264 -28.23 14.77 16.97
N VAL A 265 -28.97 13.96 16.21
CA VAL A 265 -29.02 12.50 16.43
C VAL A 265 -28.43 11.70 15.27
N HIS A 266 -28.31 12.30 14.09
CA HIS A 266 -27.71 11.69 12.92
C HIS A 266 -27.33 12.77 11.90
N SER A 267 -26.35 12.46 11.04
CA SER A 267 -26.04 13.22 9.83
C SER A 267 -25.60 12.25 8.73
N ALA A 268 -25.92 12.61 7.49
CA ALA A 268 -25.30 12.09 6.28
C ALA A 268 -24.42 13.20 5.71
N ARG A 269 -23.28 12.80 5.16
CA ARG A 269 -22.19 13.68 4.69
C ARG A 269 -21.42 12.97 3.60
N TYR A 270 -22.15 12.45 2.63
CA TYR A 270 -21.59 11.76 1.47
C TYR A 270 -21.13 12.81 0.46
N TYR A 271 -20.19 12.44 -0.41
CA TYR A 271 -19.98 13.26 -1.61
C TYR A 271 -21.18 13.05 -2.54
N SER A 272 -21.84 14.13 -2.98
CA SER A 272 -23.05 14.12 -3.82
C SER A 272 -24.33 13.83 -3.03
N ASP A 273 -25.18 12.92 -3.51
CA ASP A 273 -26.51 12.71 -2.93
C ASP A 273 -26.42 12.10 -1.53
N ASP A 274 -27.21 12.65 -0.63
CA ASP A 274 -27.18 12.35 0.79
C ASP A 274 -28.45 11.56 1.17
N HIS A 275 -28.26 10.34 1.68
CA HIS A 275 -29.36 9.53 2.21
C HIS A 275 -29.24 9.35 3.73
N LEU A 276 -30.30 9.67 4.46
CA LEU A 276 -30.38 9.53 5.91
C LEU A 276 -31.66 8.80 6.31
N GLU A 277 -31.52 7.72 7.09
CA GLU A 277 -32.64 7.09 7.78
C GLU A 277 -32.45 7.07 9.30
N TYR A 278 -33.52 7.28 10.06
CA TYR A 278 -33.46 7.27 11.53
C TYR A 278 -34.81 6.87 12.15
N PRO A 279 -34.86 5.96 13.13
CA PRO A 279 -36.08 5.68 13.88
C PRO A 279 -36.34 6.80 14.90
N ALA A 280 -37.42 7.56 14.73
CA ALA A 280 -37.77 8.65 15.64
C ALA A 280 -37.81 8.16 17.11
N ASP A 281 -36.93 8.71 17.94
CA ASP A 281 -36.81 8.33 19.36
C ASP A 281 -37.86 9.03 20.23
N ALA A 282 -38.32 10.21 19.81
CA ALA A 282 -39.33 11.01 20.48
C ALA A 282 -40.45 11.47 19.52
N SER A 283 -41.66 11.60 20.07
CA SER A 283 -42.75 12.30 19.38
C SER A 283 -42.59 13.80 19.51
N GLY A 284 -42.67 14.54 18.41
CA GLY A 284 -42.59 15.99 18.44
C GLY A 284 -42.21 16.61 17.10
N THR A 285 -41.74 17.86 17.16
CA THR A 285 -41.23 18.58 15.99
C THR A 285 -39.75 18.29 15.82
N TRP A 286 -39.43 17.60 14.74
CA TRP A 286 -38.09 17.29 14.29
C TRP A 286 -37.59 18.37 13.35
N LYS A 287 -36.27 18.49 13.20
CA LYS A 287 -35.66 19.48 12.31
C LYS A 287 -34.59 18.86 11.43
N ILE A 288 -34.53 19.31 10.19
CA ILE A 288 -33.50 18.98 9.22
C ILE A 288 -32.69 20.25 9.04
N LYS A 289 -31.37 20.14 9.14
CA LYS A 289 -30.44 21.16 8.66
C LYS A 289 -29.82 20.60 7.40
N ILE A 290 -29.94 21.34 6.31
CA ILE A 290 -29.10 21.17 5.15
C ILE A 290 -28.05 22.27 5.27
N CYS A 291 -26.78 21.94 5.14
CA CYS A 291 -25.77 22.98 5.02
C CYS A 291 -24.78 22.69 3.92
N MET A 292 -24.32 23.80 3.35
CA MET A 292 -23.18 23.81 2.48
C MET A 292 -21.98 23.26 3.26
N PHE A 293 -21.36 22.20 2.72
CA PHE A 293 -20.13 21.63 3.24
C PHE A 293 -19.13 22.77 3.52
N PRO A 294 -18.39 22.78 4.65
CA PRO A 294 -17.60 23.94 5.04
C PRO A 294 -16.61 24.32 3.95
N GLY A 295 -16.87 25.49 3.35
CA GLY A 295 -15.90 26.19 2.53
C GLY A 295 -14.63 26.44 3.33
N TRP A 296 -13.49 26.10 2.73
CA TRP A 296 -12.12 26.52 3.04
C TRP A 296 -11.88 27.23 4.40
N ASP A 297 -11.25 26.51 5.32
CA ASP A 297 -10.67 27.06 6.55
C ASP A 297 -9.13 27.07 6.42
N GLU A 298 -8.56 28.24 6.14
CA GLU A 298 -7.10 28.45 6.02
C GLU A 298 -6.33 28.09 7.29
N SER A 299 -7.00 28.01 8.44
CA SER A 299 -6.36 27.56 9.68
C SER A 299 -6.22 26.04 9.78
N LYS A 300 -6.85 25.28 8.87
CA LYS A 300 -6.89 23.81 8.87
C LYS A 300 -6.29 23.15 7.63
N TRP A 301 -6.33 23.79 6.45
CA TRP A 301 -5.86 23.17 5.19
C TRP A 301 -4.95 24.10 4.38
N PRO A 302 -3.78 23.63 3.89
CA PRO A 302 -2.75 24.50 3.33
C PRO A 302 -2.76 24.72 1.81
N ASP A 303 -3.54 23.99 0.99
CA ASP A 303 -3.57 24.20 -0.47
C ASP A 303 -4.97 24.06 -1.13
N ASN A 304 -5.20 24.92 -2.14
CA ASN A 304 -6.43 25.25 -2.86
C ASN A 304 -7.39 24.08 -3.20
N TYR A 305 -8.48 23.97 -2.44
CA TYR A 305 -9.68 23.24 -2.84
C TYR A 305 -10.92 24.13 -2.68
N PHE A 306 -11.28 24.83 -3.75
CA PHE A 306 -12.54 25.56 -3.91
C PHE A 306 -13.07 25.22 -5.29
N LEU A 307 -14.20 24.53 -5.41
CA LEU A 307 -14.93 24.49 -6.68
C LEU A 307 -16.46 24.54 -6.54
N TYR A 308 -17.06 24.24 -5.38
CA TYR A 308 -18.50 23.97 -5.27
C TYR A 308 -19.12 24.62 -4.03
N GLY A 309 -20.35 25.14 -4.13
CA GLY A 309 -21.07 25.74 -2.99
C GLY A 309 -22.47 26.26 -3.34
N SER A 310 -22.59 27.02 -4.42
CA SER A 310 -23.90 27.55 -4.84
C SER A 310 -24.59 26.67 -5.88
N GLY A 311 -25.86 26.37 -5.65
CA GLY A 311 -26.66 25.55 -6.54
C GLY A 311 -27.99 25.09 -5.91
N PRO A 312 -28.86 24.45 -6.70
CA PRO A 312 -30.11 23.90 -6.22
C PRO A 312 -29.89 22.55 -5.54
N TYR A 313 -30.85 22.14 -4.71
CA TYR A 313 -31.00 20.77 -4.23
C TYR A 313 -32.47 20.35 -4.26
N GLU A 314 -32.72 19.06 -4.18
CA GLU A 314 -34.04 18.47 -3.99
C GLU A 314 -34.07 17.67 -2.67
N LEU A 315 -34.89 18.12 -1.72
CA LEU A 315 -35.10 17.47 -0.43
C LEU A 315 -36.36 16.61 -0.49
N THR A 316 -36.22 15.30 -0.36
CA THR A 316 -37.34 14.37 -0.15
C THR A 316 -37.40 13.93 1.30
N LEU A 317 -38.55 14.18 1.94
CA LEU A 317 -38.83 13.74 3.30
C LEU A 317 -39.95 12.68 3.30
N SER A 318 -39.68 11.52 3.89
CA SER A 318 -40.68 10.51 4.20
C SER A 318 -40.74 10.21 5.70
N VAL A 319 -41.95 10.08 6.25
CA VAL A 319 -42.17 9.76 7.68
C VAL A 319 -43.16 8.62 7.81
N GLY A 320 -42.76 7.53 8.46
CA GLY A 320 -43.52 6.29 8.59
C GLY A 320 -42.64 5.05 8.45
N GLY A 321 -43.23 3.86 8.40
CA GLY A 321 -42.45 2.61 8.24
C GLY A 321 -41.47 2.34 9.38
N SER A 322 -40.44 1.54 9.09
CA SER A 322 -39.36 1.18 10.01
C SER A 322 -38.01 1.56 9.40
N ALA A 323 -37.29 2.49 10.03
CA ALA A 323 -35.93 2.86 9.66
C ALA A 323 -34.91 2.07 10.50
N GLN A 324 -33.69 1.89 9.98
CA GLN A 324 -32.55 1.42 10.78
C GLN A 324 -31.92 2.58 11.55
N SER A 325 -31.39 2.28 12.74
CA SER A 325 -30.47 3.21 13.39
C SER A 325 -29.14 3.21 12.62
N PRO A 326 -28.43 4.35 12.54
CA PRO A 326 -27.09 4.37 11.96
C PRO A 326 -26.18 3.35 12.64
N PRO A 327 -25.26 2.71 11.88
CA PRO A 327 -24.23 1.89 12.50
C PRO A 327 -23.47 2.75 13.52
N GLY A 328 -23.43 2.28 14.77
CA GLY A 328 -22.64 2.95 15.80
C GLY A 328 -21.16 3.00 15.38
N PRO A 329 -20.36 3.93 15.93
CA PRO A 329 -18.91 3.92 15.70
C PRO A 329 -18.36 2.52 15.97
N ILE A 330 -17.45 2.05 15.12
CA ILE A 330 -16.72 0.81 15.37
C ILE A 330 -16.11 0.96 16.78
N PRO A 331 -16.51 0.13 17.77
CA PRO A 331 -15.98 0.28 19.11
C PRO A 331 -14.46 0.09 19.07
N GLN A 332 -13.71 1.18 19.25
CA GLN A 332 -12.29 1.10 19.54
C GLN A 332 -12.12 0.70 21.00
N PRO A 333 -11.12 -0.11 21.36
CA PRO A 333 -10.80 -0.35 22.76
C PRO A 333 -10.49 0.98 23.43
N ASP A 334 -11.27 1.37 24.45
CA ASP A 334 -10.93 2.55 25.25
C ASP A 334 -9.55 2.33 25.89
N VAL A 335 -8.57 3.14 25.45
CA VAL A 335 -7.24 3.18 26.06
C VAL A 335 -7.14 4.30 27.08
N ILE A 336 -6.30 4.11 28.09
CA ILE A 336 -5.98 5.10 29.11
C ILE A 336 -4.50 5.43 29.00
N PRO A 337 -4.14 6.57 28.40
CA PRO A 337 -2.76 7.01 28.34
C PRO A 337 -2.20 7.25 29.75
N VAL A 338 -1.02 6.72 30.02
CA VAL A 338 -0.26 6.94 31.26
C VAL A 338 0.86 7.92 30.95
N ALA A 339 0.97 9.01 31.72
CA ALA A 339 1.97 10.07 31.52
C ALA A 339 3.40 9.62 31.86
N GLN A 340 3.91 8.65 31.12
CA GLN A 340 5.26 8.11 31.23
C GLN A 340 5.79 7.75 29.84
N THR A 341 7.11 7.56 29.72
CA THR A 341 7.78 7.13 28.49
C THR A 341 8.96 6.26 28.87
N PHE A 342 9.10 5.09 28.26
CA PHE A 342 10.26 4.23 28.45
C PHE A 342 11.25 4.43 27.30
N THR A 343 12.51 4.72 27.62
CA THR A 343 13.56 4.92 26.62
C THR A 343 14.61 3.82 26.71
N ILE A 344 14.85 3.16 25.59
CA ILE A 344 15.83 2.09 25.42
C ILE A 344 17.00 2.65 24.59
N ALA A 345 18.24 2.43 25.02
CA ALA A 345 19.39 2.82 24.23
C ALA A 345 19.64 1.76 23.15
N ASN A 346 19.59 2.16 21.87
CA ASN A 346 19.82 1.28 20.73
C ASN A 346 21.22 0.63 20.79
N ASP A 347 21.29 -0.68 20.61
CA ASP A 347 22.52 -1.46 20.51
C ASP A 347 22.52 -2.33 19.24
N PRO A 348 23.04 -1.82 18.11
CA PRO A 348 23.00 -2.55 16.83
C PRO A 348 23.91 -3.79 16.78
N ASN A 349 24.64 -4.11 17.85
CA ASN A 349 25.60 -5.23 17.88
C ASN A 349 25.13 -6.39 18.76
N SER A 350 23.98 -6.29 19.40
CA SER A 350 23.39 -7.35 20.21
C SER A 350 21.87 -7.22 20.21
N ASN A 351 21.16 -8.12 20.90
CA ASN A 351 19.73 -7.95 21.17
C ASN A 351 19.47 -7.60 22.64
N GLU A 352 20.48 -7.15 23.42
CA GLU A 352 20.26 -6.76 24.82
C GLU A 352 19.17 -5.69 24.96
N ASP A 353 19.18 -4.71 24.05
CA ASP A 353 18.18 -3.65 23.97
C ASP A 353 16.78 -4.18 23.62
N GLU A 354 16.64 -5.17 22.73
CA GLU A 354 15.35 -5.84 22.49
C GLU A 354 14.78 -6.54 23.73
N TYR A 355 15.62 -7.26 24.49
CA TYR A 355 15.15 -7.92 25.72
C TYR A 355 14.83 -6.89 26.80
N ALA A 356 15.57 -5.78 26.89
CA ALA A 356 15.25 -4.64 27.75
C ALA A 356 13.95 -3.93 27.32
N PHE A 357 13.71 -3.80 26.02
CA PHE A 357 12.48 -3.27 25.44
C PHE A 357 11.28 -4.12 25.84
N LEU A 358 11.37 -5.45 25.66
CA LEU A 358 10.31 -6.38 26.09
C LEU A 358 10.05 -6.33 27.60
N ALA A 359 11.07 -6.03 28.43
CA ALA A 359 10.89 -5.80 29.86
C ALA A 359 10.01 -4.57 30.16
N ALA A 360 10.07 -3.54 29.31
CA ALA A 360 9.27 -2.33 29.42
C ALA A 360 7.82 -2.52 28.96
N VAL A 361 7.57 -3.37 27.94
CA VAL A 361 6.24 -3.61 27.36
C VAL A 361 5.12 -3.81 28.40
N PRO A 362 5.20 -4.73 29.39
CA PRO A 362 4.12 -4.95 30.35
C PRO A 362 3.93 -3.83 31.38
N ASN A 363 4.83 -2.85 31.43
CA ASN A 363 4.71 -1.63 32.23
C ASN A 363 4.12 -0.48 31.41
N ALA A 364 4.24 -0.55 30.08
CA ALA A 364 3.78 0.45 29.14
C ALA A 364 2.39 0.15 28.60
N VAL A 365 2.14 -1.11 28.23
CA VAL A 365 0.88 -1.61 27.70
C VAL A 365 0.37 -2.71 28.62
N TYR A 366 -0.70 -2.45 29.37
CA TYR A 366 -1.22 -3.43 30.33
C TYR A 366 -2.71 -3.32 30.57
N LYS A 367 -3.31 -4.44 30.99
CA LYS A 367 -4.75 -4.52 31.30
C LYS A 367 -4.99 -4.65 32.80
N ARG A 368 -5.70 -3.69 33.39
CA ARG A 368 -6.03 -3.70 34.83
C ARG A 368 -7.47 -3.26 35.07
N GLY A 369 -8.23 -4.10 35.76
CA GLY A 369 -9.61 -3.78 36.13
C GLY A 369 -10.54 -3.58 34.92
N GLY A 370 -10.32 -4.32 33.83
CA GLY A 370 -11.10 -4.23 32.59
C GLY A 370 -10.76 -3.03 31.71
N LYS A 371 -9.70 -2.27 32.06
CA LYS A 371 -9.21 -1.12 31.30
C LYS A 371 -7.84 -1.42 30.71
N GLN A 372 -7.55 -0.79 29.58
CA GLN A 372 -6.27 -0.89 28.90
C GLN A 372 -5.50 0.40 29.10
N TYR A 373 -4.24 0.28 29.53
CA TYR A 373 -3.34 1.40 29.78
C TYR A 373 -2.21 1.34 28.78
N VAL A 374 -1.82 2.50 28.25
CA VAL A 374 -0.80 2.61 27.19
C VAL A 374 0.14 3.79 27.47
N SER A 375 1.40 3.65 27.09
CA SER A 375 2.41 4.71 27.10
C SER A 375 3.56 4.34 26.14
N PRO A 376 4.31 5.29 25.57
CA PRO A 376 5.36 4.98 24.61
C PRO A 376 6.52 4.13 25.17
N VAL A 377 7.07 3.24 24.33
CA VAL A 377 8.33 2.51 24.53
C VAL A 377 9.20 2.73 23.29
N VAL A 378 10.22 3.58 23.42
CA VAL A 378 10.99 4.06 22.27
C VAL A 378 12.47 3.72 22.37
N TYR A 379 13.09 3.50 21.22
CA TYR A 379 14.55 3.44 21.09
C TYR A 379 15.13 4.85 20.97
N THR A 380 16.35 5.03 21.46
CA THR A 380 17.11 6.29 21.44
C THR A 380 18.55 6.02 21.02
N GLY A 381 19.15 6.97 20.30
CA GLY A 381 20.53 6.85 19.84
C GLY A 381 20.66 6.08 18.52
N ASP A 382 19.58 5.95 17.75
CA ASP A 382 19.61 5.36 16.41
C ASP A 382 19.74 6.45 15.33
N SER A 383 20.97 6.60 14.84
CA SER A 383 21.32 7.55 13.78
C SER A 383 21.20 6.97 12.36
N SER A 384 20.62 5.78 12.21
CA SER A 384 20.40 5.15 10.90
C SER A 384 19.56 6.06 10.00
N THR A 385 20.04 6.30 8.78
CA THR A 385 19.34 7.12 7.79
C THR A 385 18.08 6.42 7.31
N THR A 386 16.97 7.15 7.20
CA THR A 386 15.74 6.60 6.62
C THR A 386 15.75 6.68 5.08
N HIS A 387 14.89 5.91 4.41
CA HIS A 387 14.69 5.96 2.96
C HIS A 387 13.96 7.22 2.46
N TRP A 388 13.58 8.14 3.36
CA TRP A 388 12.79 9.33 3.07
C TRP A 388 13.52 10.61 3.48
N PHE A 389 13.62 10.88 4.79
CA PHE A 389 14.34 12.04 5.33
C PHE A 389 14.77 11.78 6.78
N GLY A 390 15.91 12.34 7.17
CA GLY A 390 16.41 12.26 8.55
C GLY A 390 16.88 10.87 8.97
N THR A 391 16.87 10.64 10.28
CA THR A 391 17.27 9.37 10.92
C THR A 391 16.11 8.69 11.65
N ALA A 392 16.35 7.48 12.16
CA ALA A 392 15.41 6.81 13.04
C ALA A 392 15.08 7.67 14.29
N ASP A 393 16.07 8.28 14.92
CA ASP A 393 15.88 9.22 16.04
C ASP A 393 15.01 10.43 15.68
N ASP A 394 15.06 10.95 14.45
CA ASP A 394 14.15 12.03 14.03
C ASP A 394 12.69 11.55 14.06
N THR A 395 12.42 10.31 13.63
CA THR A 395 11.09 9.70 13.65
C THR A 395 10.59 9.51 15.08
N THR A 396 11.44 9.00 15.97
CA THR A 396 11.15 8.91 17.42
C THR A 396 10.85 10.28 18.01
N THR A 397 11.62 11.30 17.62
CA THR A 397 11.45 12.67 18.13
C THR A 397 10.10 13.27 17.74
N TYR A 398 9.60 13.00 16.52
CA TYR A 398 8.25 13.43 16.13
C TYR A 398 7.17 12.83 17.03
N LEU A 399 7.23 11.51 17.28
CA LEU A 399 6.31 10.83 18.21
C LEU A 399 6.35 11.47 19.61
N LEU A 400 7.55 11.72 20.15
CA LEU A 400 7.72 12.30 21.48
C LEU A 400 7.24 13.75 21.57
N ASN A 401 7.39 14.54 20.51
CA ASN A 401 6.86 15.90 20.45
C ASN A 401 5.33 15.92 20.45
N ASP A 402 4.70 15.02 19.69
CA ASP A 402 3.25 14.88 19.69
C ASP A 402 2.76 14.41 21.06
N TRP A 403 3.47 13.46 21.69
CA TRP A 403 3.15 12.95 23.01
C TRP A 403 3.25 14.03 24.09
N GLN A 404 4.31 14.83 24.07
CA GLN A 404 4.47 15.99 24.95
C GLN A 404 3.32 16.99 24.75
N THR A 405 2.97 17.26 23.49
CA THR A 405 1.86 18.16 23.15
C THR A 405 0.53 17.64 23.71
N TYR A 406 0.27 16.34 23.61
CA TYR A 406 -0.91 15.70 24.19
C TYR A 406 -0.94 15.86 25.72
N LEU A 407 0.17 15.58 26.41
CA LEU A 407 0.27 15.69 27.87
C LEU A 407 0.11 17.14 28.36
N ASP A 408 0.72 18.11 27.67
CA ASP A 408 0.62 19.53 28.00
C ASP A 408 -0.83 20.02 27.92
N ARG A 409 -1.59 19.61 26.89
CA ARG A 409 -3.02 19.93 26.75
C ARG A 409 -3.85 19.42 27.92
N HIS A 410 -3.41 18.36 28.60
CA HIS A 410 -4.09 17.74 29.74
C HIS A 410 -3.44 18.08 31.10
N GLY A 411 -2.42 18.94 31.13
CA GLY A 411 -1.75 19.37 32.36
C GLY A 411 -0.89 18.30 33.03
N TYR A 412 -0.39 17.33 32.26
CA TYR A 412 0.52 16.28 32.73
C TYR A 412 1.96 16.54 32.30
N ILE A 413 2.93 16.08 33.09
CA ILE A 413 4.36 16.08 32.75
C ILE A 413 4.75 14.62 32.53
N PRO A 414 5.40 14.25 31.41
CA PRO A 414 5.83 12.87 31.19
C PRO A 414 6.90 12.46 32.20
N ASN A 415 6.71 11.31 32.82
CA ASN A 415 7.75 10.61 33.57
C ASN A 415 8.61 9.78 32.60
N VAL A 416 9.80 10.26 32.27
CA VAL A 416 10.73 9.52 31.39
C VAL A 416 11.54 8.53 32.21
N ILE A 417 11.49 7.25 31.82
CA ILE A 417 12.15 6.14 32.48
C ILE A 417 13.20 5.58 31.53
N GLU A 418 14.47 5.82 31.86
CA GLU A 418 15.59 5.17 31.19
C GLU A 418 15.67 3.70 31.62
N VAL A 419 15.51 2.80 30.66
CA VAL A 419 15.57 1.36 30.91
C VAL A 419 17.03 0.90 30.99
N ASP A 420 17.34 0.03 31.95
CA ASP A 420 18.70 -0.53 32.08
C ASP A 420 19.08 -1.30 30.80
N LYS A 421 20.36 -1.25 30.42
CA LYS A 421 20.87 -1.95 29.24
C LYS A 421 20.98 -3.46 29.47
N ASP A 422 21.18 -3.87 30.71
CA ASP A 422 21.22 -5.27 31.12
C ASP A 422 19.78 -5.80 31.24
N PRO A 423 19.34 -6.77 30.41
CA PRO A 423 17.94 -7.19 30.38
C PRO A 423 17.40 -7.69 31.72
N VAL A 424 18.21 -8.44 32.46
CA VAL A 424 17.85 -9.00 33.77
C VAL A 424 17.64 -7.87 34.79
N LYS A 425 18.54 -6.88 34.82
CA LYS A 425 18.37 -5.69 35.68
C LYS A 425 17.21 -4.83 35.24
N ALA A 426 17.03 -4.62 33.94
CA ALA A 426 15.92 -3.85 33.38
C ALA A 426 14.57 -4.40 33.88
N ALA A 427 14.35 -5.69 33.70
CA ALA A 427 13.14 -6.37 34.14
C ALA A 427 12.94 -6.30 35.66
N ALA A 428 13.99 -6.55 36.46
CA ALA A 428 13.91 -6.48 37.92
C ALA A 428 13.62 -5.06 38.43
N ASN A 429 14.26 -4.04 37.85
CA ASN A 429 14.08 -2.64 38.23
C ASN A 429 12.67 -2.15 37.89
N LEU A 430 12.18 -2.46 36.70
CA LEU A 430 10.82 -2.13 36.26
C LEU A 430 9.75 -2.85 37.10
N ALA A 431 9.96 -4.13 37.41
CA ALA A 431 9.07 -4.88 38.29
C ALA A 431 8.97 -4.22 39.69
N LEU A 432 10.10 -3.77 40.25
CA LEU A 432 10.15 -3.15 41.58
C LEU A 432 9.62 -1.71 41.61
N SER A 433 9.66 -0.99 40.49
CA SER A 433 9.13 0.38 40.40
C SER A 433 7.63 0.40 40.09
N SER A 434 7.14 -0.56 39.30
CA SER A 434 5.74 -0.61 38.87
C SER A 434 4.81 -1.35 39.83
N PHE A 435 5.34 -2.24 40.67
CA PHE A 435 4.54 -3.08 41.56
C PHE A 435 4.98 -2.94 43.02
N GLU A 436 4.02 -2.71 43.93
CA GLU A 436 4.28 -2.82 45.37
C GLU A 436 4.31 -4.29 45.82
N LYS A 437 3.41 -5.11 45.26
CA LYS A 437 3.26 -6.55 45.51
C LYS A 437 2.67 -7.23 44.28
N ALA A 438 2.96 -8.51 44.10
CA ALA A 438 2.31 -9.35 43.10
C ALA A 438 2.18 -10.78 43.60
N ASP A 439 1.06 -11.44 43.30
CA ASP A 439 0.89 -12.87 43.64
C ASP A 439 1.56 -13.79 42.61
N THR A 440 1.65 -13.36 41.36
CA THR A 440 2.22 -14.11 40.23
C THR A 440 3.19 -13.23 39.45
N ALA A 441 4.31 -13.80 39.02
CA ALA A 441 5.22 -13.19 38.05
C ALA A 441 5.27 -14.06 36.78
N VAL A 442 5.44 -13.42 35.63
CA VAL A 442 5.73 -14.09 34.36
C VAL A 442 7.23 -14.06 34.16
N ILE A 443 7.81 -15.19 33.76
CA ILE A 443 9.25 -15.36 33.60
C ILE A 443 9.54 -15.87 32.20
N ALA A 444 10.64 -15.41 31.60
CA ALA A 444 11.20 -15.95 30.36
C ALA A 444 12.74 -16.00 30.44
N VAL A 445 13.37 -16.53 29.42
CA VAL A 445 14.84 -16.63 29.31
C VAL A 445 15.37 -15.38 28.64
N ASP A 446 16.43 -14.79 29.21
CA ASP A 446 17.26 -13.80 28.50
C ASP A 446 18.13 -14.53 27.48
N GLY A 447 17.75 -14.42 26.21
CA GLY A 447 18.45 -15.04 25.09
C GLY A 447 19.44 -14.12 24.39
N SER A 448 19.73 -12.93 24.92
CA SER A 448 20.69 -11.96 24.33
C SER A 448 22.12 -12.51 24.19
N LYS A 449 22.41 -13.67 24.79
CA LYS A 449 23.70 -14.37 24.74
C LYS A 449 23.71 -15.61 23.84
N PHE A 450 22.62 -15.88 23.13
CA PHE A 450 22.57 -16.92 22.11
C PHE A 450 22.88 -16.33 20.74
N PHE A 451 23.86 -16.91 20.05
CA PHE A 451 24.36 -16.44 18.76
C PHE A 451 24.24 -17.54 17.71
N ASP A 452 24.15 -17.13 16.45
CA ASP A 452 24.24 -18.04 15.32
C ASP A 452 25.70 -18.43 15.03
N ASP A 453 25.87 -19.58 14.38
CA ASP A 453 27.17 -20.08 13.93
C ASP A 453 27.34 -19.87 12.43
N TRP A 454 28.50 -19.36 12.01
CA TRP A 454 28.86 -19.20 10.61
C TRP A 454 29.79 -20.33 10.14
N ASN A 455 29.40 -20.99 9.05
CA ASN A 455 30.17 -22.05 8.42
C ASN A 455 30.57 -21.63 7.00
N THR A 456 31.87 -21.50 6.75
CA THR A 456 32.39 -21.24 5.41
C THR A 456 32.32 -22.50 4.53
N ILE A 457 31.72 -22.37 3.34
CA ILE A 457 31.50 -23.48 2.40
C ILE A 457 32.28 -23.31 1.09
N ILE A 458 32.65 -22.08 0.73
CA ILE A 458 33.56 -21.73 -0.37
C ILE A 458 34.48 -20.63 0.14
N ASP A 459 35.77 -20.75 -0.12
CA ASP A 459 36.81 -19.78 0.23
C ASP A 459 37.99 -20.02 -0.73
N GLU A 460 38.01 -19.30 -1.85
CA GLU A 460 39.05 -19.47 -2.87
C GLU A 460 39.24 -18.22 -3.74
N ASP A 461 40.47 -18.07 -4.26
CA ASP A 461 40.81 -17.07 -5.26
C ASP A 461 40.42 -17.55 -6.67
N ALA A 462 39.94 -16.64 -7.50
CA ALA A 462 39.53 -16.87 -8.87
C ALA A 462 39.83 -15.66 -9.78
N SER A 463 39.76 -15.87 -11.10
CA SER A 463 40.00 -14.83 -12.11
C SER A 463 38.94 -14.89 -13.20
N LEU A 464 38.09 -13.87 -13.25
CA LEU A 464 37.06 -13.74 -14.28
C LEU A 464 37.66 -13.15 -15.56
N ASN A 465 37.79 -13.99 -16.57
CA ASN A 465 38.23 -13.60 -17.91
C ASN A 465 37.03 -13.11 -18.73
N VAL A 466 36.75 -11.81 -18.66
CA VAL A 466 35.57 -11.20 -19.29
C VAL A 466 35.64 -11.34 -20.80
N LYS A 467 34.55 -11.87 -21.37
CA LYS A 467 34.26 -11.94 -22.80
C LYS A 467 32.81 -11.53 -23.01
N SER A 468 32.53 -10.94 -24.17
CA SER A 468 31.16 -10.63 -24.58
C SER A 468 30.83 -11.22 -25.95
N GLN A 469 29.54 -11.47 -26.20
CA GLN A 469 29.04 -11.83 -27.52
C GLN A 469 27.71 -11.14 -27.82
N THR A 470 27.74 -10.22 -28.78
CA THR A 470 26.58 -9.50 -29.28
C THR A 470 25.88 -10.24 -30.42
N THR A 471 24.56 -10.28 -30.38
CA THR A 471 23.69 -10.76 -31.46
C THR A 471 22.67 -9.68 -31.78
N THR A 472 22.46 -9.40 -33.06
CA THR A 472 21.47 -8.40 -33.51
C THR A 472 20.40 -9.04 -34.40
N ALA A 473 19.21 -8.46 -34.38
CA ALA A 473 18.10 -8.78 -35.28
C ALA A 473 17.37 -7.51 -35.71
N LYS A 474 16.91 -7.48 -36.95
CA LYS A 474 15.95 -6.48 -37.43
C LYS A 474 14.52 -6.94 -37.14
N PRO A 475 13.51 -6.05 -37.18
CA PRO A 475 12.12 -6.45 -37.00
C PRO A 475 11.69 -7.64 -37.87
N GLU A 476 12.13 -7.71 -39.12
CA GLU A 476 11.81 -8.83 -40.04
C GLU A 476 12.47 -10.18 -39.69
N ASP A 477 13.50 -10.18 -38.84
CA ASP A 477 14.20 -11.39 -38.39
C ASP A 477 13.52 -12.05 -37.17
N LEU A 478 12.64 -11.32 -36.48
CA LEU A 478 11.96 -11.75 -35.26
C LEU A 478 10.75 -12.63 -35.55
N LYS A 479 10.36 -13.43 -34.56
CA LYS A 479 9.18 -14.29 -34.63
C LYS A 479 8.24 -13.97 -33.49
N GLU A 480 6.94 -14.04 -33.77
CA GLU A 480 5.93 -13.95 -32.72
C GLU A 480 6.04 -15.16 -31.77
N ILE A 481 6.26 -14.88 -30.49
CA ILE A 481 6.28 -15.83 -29.39
C ILE A 481 5.46 -15.22 -28.26
N ALA A 482 4.31 -15.84 -27.97
CA ALA A 482 3.42 -15.46 -26.86
C ALA A 482 3.04 -13.98 -26.85
N GLY A 483 2.76 -13.41 -28.02
CA GLY A 483 2.37 -12.00 -28.21
C GLY A 483 3.53 -11.06 -28.53
N TYR A 484 4.79 -11.48 -28.35
CA TYR A 484 5.95 -10.62 -28.50
C TYR A 484 6.78 -10.93 -29.75
N GLN A 485 7.45 -9.93 -30.31
CA GLN A 485 8.39 -10.14 -31.42
C GLN A 485 9.76 -10.53 -30.86
N ALA A 486 10.11 -11.81 -30.92
CA ALA A 486 11.23 -12.35 -30.18
C ALA A 486 12.31 -13.00 -31.06
N MET A 487 13.55 -12.90 -30.59
CA MET A 487 14.70 -13.66 -31.09
C MET A 487 14.81 -14.94 -30.30
N GLN A 488 14.82 -16.08 -30.99
CA GLN A 488 15.09 -17.37 -30.33
C GLN A 488 16.60 -17.56 -30.16
N MET A 489 17.07 -17.69 -28.91
CA MET A 489 18.50 -17.84 -28.62
C MET A 489 18.77 -18.94 -27.58
N TRP A 490 19.60 -19.91 -27.95
CA TRP A 490 20.17 -20.83 -26.97
C TRP A 490 21.37 -20.18 -26.28
N ILE A 491 21.35 -20.13 -24.95
CA ILE A 491 22.42 -19.55 -24.13
C ILE A 491 23.02 -20.65 -23.25
N GLY A 492 24.32 -20.89 -23.42
CA GLY A 492 25.09 -21.87 -22.65
C GLY A 492 25.53 -21.36 -21.27
N LYS A 493 26.13 -22.25 -20.49
CA LYS A 493 26.56 -21.98 -19.11
C LYS A 493 27.69 -20.95 -18.96
N ASP A 494 28.42 -20.67 -20.04
CA ASP A 494 29.58 -19.77 -20.02
C ASP A 494 29.16 -18.28 -19.94
N TRP A 495 27.87 -17.98 -20.05
CA TRP A 495 27.29 -16.63 -19.99
C TRP A 495 26.51 -16.44 -18.70
N GLY A 496 26.70 -15.31 -18.00
CA GLY A 496 26.10 -15.04 -16.70
C GLY A 496 25.08 -13.91 -16.67
N ALA A 497 25.17 -12.96 -17.60
CA ALA A 497 24.21 -11.88 -17.76
C ALA A 497 24.10 -11.47 -19.23
N MET A 498 23.03 -10.75 -19.56
CA MET A 498 22.84 -10.13 -20.86
C MET A 498 22.29 -8.71 -20.74
N THR A 499 22.61 -7.87 -21.71
CA THR A 499 21.89 -6.63 -21.97
C THR A 499 20.98 -6.80 -23.18
N ILE A 500 19.84 -6.09 -23.20
CA ILE A 500 18.85 -6.14 -24.28
C ILE A 500 18.47 -4.70 -24.65
N TYR A 501 18.91 -4.25 -25.82
CA TYR A 501 18.72 -2.88 -26.28
C TYR A 501 17.98 -2.87 -27.63
N ALA A 502 17.05 -1.93 -27.80
CA ALA A 502 16.47 -1.61 -29.10
C ALA A 502 16.87 -0.20 -29.52
N PHE A 503 17.31 -0.07 -30.77
CA PHE A 503 17.71 1.20 -31.37
C PHE A 503 16.74 1.59 -32.48
N GLY A 504 16.40 2.88 -32.52
CA GLY A 504 15.53 3.44 -33.54
C GLY A 504 14.79 4.70 -33.09
N SER A 505 13.81 5.09 -33.90
CA SER A 505 13.13 6.38 -33.75
C SER A 505 12.06 6.40 -32.66
N ASN A 506 11.52 5.24 -32.28
CA ASN A 506 10.42 5.09 -31.32
C ASN A 506 10.35 3.63 -30.83
N CYS A 507 11.43 3.17 -30.20
CA CYS A 507 11.54 1.78 -29.77
C CYS A 507 10.37 1.34 -28.87
N PRO A 508 9.82 0.13 -29.05
CA PRO A 508 8.80 -0.41 -28.15
C PRO A 508 9.40 -0.86 -26.82
N SER A 509 8.56 -1.43 -25.94
CA SER A 509 9.07 -2.18 -24.80
C SER A 509 10.04 -3.27 -25.26
N VAL A 510 11.06 -3.53 -24.45
CA VAL A 510 11.99 -4.65 -24.67
C VAL A 510 12.01 -5.50 -23.42
N GLY A 511 12.33 -6.78 -23.57
CA GLY A 511 12.32 -7.71 -22.45
C GLY A 511 12.84 -9.07 -22.82
N CYS A 512 12.66 -10.05 -21.94
CA CYS A 512 13.04 -11.42 -22.20
C CYS A 512 12.08 -12.43 -21.58
N ILE A 513 11.70 -13.45 -22.35
CA ILE A 513 11.07 -14.67 -21.82
C ILE A 513 12.19 -15.65 -21.47
N THR A 514 12.17 -16.17 -20.23
CA THR A 514 13.22 -17.08 -19.73
C THR A 514 12.98 -18.53 -20.17
N PRO A 515 13.94 -19.46 -19.96
CA PRO A 515 13.74 -20.88 -20.25
C PRO A 515 12.59 -21.53 -19.46
N ARG A 516 12.13 -20.88 -18.38
CA ARG A 516 10.97 -21.32 -17.57
C ARG A 516 9.63 -20.86 -18.15
N PHE A 517 9.66 -20.17 -19.29
CA PHE A 517 8.49 -19.63 -19.99
C PHE A 517 7.69 -18.63 -19.13
N GLU A 518 8.43 -17.78 -18.42
CA GLU A 518 7.93 -16.64 -17.63
C GLU A 518 8.62 -15.36 -18.14
N LEU A 519 8.07 -14.21 -17.78
CA LEU A 519 8.73 -12.94 -18.01
C LEU A 519 9.96 -12.83 -17.11
N GLY A 520 11.14 -12.59 -17.68
CA GLY A 520 12.35 -12.34 -16.89
C GLY A 520 12.47 -10.88 -16.49
N THR A 521 12.29 -10.00 -17.48
CA THR A 521 12.40 -8.54 -17.38
C THR A 521 11.64 -7.91 -18.54
N GLU A 522 11.04 -6.75 -18.32
CA GLU A 522 10.43 -5.90 -19.34
C GLU A 522 10.62 -4.43 -18.97
N GLU A 523 11.01 -3.62 -19.95
CA GLU A 523 11.07 -2.17 -19.83
C GLU A 523 10.04 -1.54 -20.77
N ASP A 524 8.94 -1.10 -20.17
CA ASP A 524 7.77 -0.51 -20.85
C ASP A 524 7.89 1.00 -21.09
N TRP A 525 8.89 1.66 -20.50
CA TRP A 525 9.16 3.10 -20.66
C TRP A 525 10.45 3.30 -21.48
N PRO A 526 10.37 3.10 -22.81
CA PRO A 526 11.51 2.85 -23.68
C PRO A 526 12.38 4.08 -23.96
N HIS A 527 12.13 5.25 -23.38
CA HIS A 527 12.76 6.48 -23.86
C HIS A 527 13.35 7.32 -22.73
N PRO A 528 14.55 7.88 -22.89
CA PRO A 528 15.14 8.77 -21.89
C PRO A 528 14.31 10.06 -21.69
N TYR A 529 13.86 10.72 -22.76
CA TYR A 529 13.33 12.10 -22.68
C TYR A 529 11.79 12.25 -22.68
N ASP A 530 11.05 11.24 -22.23
CA ASP A 530 9.57 11.16 -22.36
C ASP A 530 9.06 11.37 -23.81
N GLY A 531 9.95 11.16 -24.80
CA GLY A 531 9.68 11.30 -26.23
C GLY A 531 10.42 10.22 -27.03
N PRO A 532 10.03 9.98 -28.30
CA PRO A 532 10.50 8.83 -29.08
C PRO A 532 12.03 8.66 -29.14
N GLY A 533 12.54 7.44 -28.93
CA GLY A 533 13.98 7.13 -28.95
C GLY A 533 14.34 5.66 -28.73
N ASP A 534 15.61 5.41 -28.38
CA ASP A 534 16.17 4.09 -28.09
C ASP A 534 15.77 3.56 -26.70
N ASN A 535 15.58 2.24 -26.57
CA ASN A 535 15.35 1.55 -25.30
C ASN A 535 16.62 0.76 -24.89
N THR A 536 17.33 1.20 -23.86
CA THR A 536 18.67 0.69 -23.54
C THR A 536 18.88 0.35 -22.06
N ASN A 537 17.84 -0.10 -21.35
CA ASN A 537 17.83 -0.09 -19.88
C ASN A 537 17.79 -1.47 -19.23
N ILE A 538 18.03 -2.55 -20.00
CA ILE A 538 17.99 -3.91 -19.48
C ILE A 538 19.40 -4.46 -19.26
N TYR A 539 19.70 -4.81 -18.02
CA TYR A 539 20.73 -5.76 -17.61
C TYR A 539 20.05 -6.91 -16.85
N PHE A 540 20.18 -8.14 -17.34
CA PHE A 540 19.45 -9.29 -16.80
C PHE A 540 20.36 -10.52 -16.62
N PRO A 541 20.32 -11.18 -15.44
CA PRO A 541 21.09 -12.39 -15.20
C PRO A 541 20.58 -13.58 -16.02
N ILE A 542 21.51 -14.36 -16.56
CA ILE A 542 21.25 -15.65 -17.20
C ILE A 542 21.20 -16.69 -16.09
N ALA A 543 20.05 -16.81 -15.41
CA ALA A 543 19.90 -17.65 -14.23
C ALA A 543 20.27 -19.13 -14.52
N ILE A 544 19.70 -19.69 -15.59
CA ILE A 544 19.95 -21.07 -16.04
C ILE A 544 20.32 -21.14 -17.53
N PRO A 545 21.21 -22.04 -17.96
CA PRO A 545 21.43 -22.31 -19.38
C PRO A 545 20.15 -22.82 -20.05
N GLY A 546 19.84 -22.36 -21.25
CA GLY A 546 18.63 -22.78 -21.93
C GLY A 546 18.21 -21.89 -23.08
N LEU A 547 16.94 -22.01 -23.46
CA LEU A 547 16.33 -21.24 -24.53
C LEU A 547 15.74 -19.95 -23.98
N TYR A 548 16.32 -18.80 -24.35
CA TYR A 548 15.82 -17.47 -24.02
C TYR A 548 15.17 -16.84 -25.25
N PHE A 549 14.20 -15.96 -25.00
CA PHE A 549 13.54 -15.19 -26.04
C PHE A 549 13.54 -13.69 -25.71
N PRO A 550 14.67 -12.99 -25.94
CA PRO A 550 14.69 -11.53 -25.93
C PRO A 550 13.73 -10.99 -26.97
N PHE A 551 12.96 -9.96 -26.62
CA PHE A 551 11.87 -9.49 -27.45
C PHE A 551 11.75 -7.96 -27.53
N ALA A 552 10.98 -7.54 -28.52
CA ALA A 552 10.38 -6.22 -28.66
C ALA A 552 8.85 -6.33 -28.59
N GLY A 553 8.18 -5.43 -27.86
CA GLY A 553 6.72 -5.39 -27.68
C GLY A 553 5.93 -5.02 -28.94
N SER A 554 6.61 -4.54 -29.98
CA SER A 554 6.02 -4.22 -31.29
C SER A 554 6.93 -4.67 -32.44
N SER A 555 6.36 -4.74 -33.65
CA SER A 555 7.09 -5.02 -34.90
C SER A 555 7.59 -3.75 -35.60
N SER A 556 7.43 -2.58 -34.98
CA SER A 556 7.78 -1.28 -35.55
C SER A 556 8.39 -0.35 -34.50
N GLY A 557 9.07 0.70 -34.97
CA GLY A 557 9.63 1.76 -34.11
C GLY A 557 11.14 1.64 -33.86
N PHE A 558 11.71 0.47 -34.10
CA PHE A 558 13.14 0.17 -34.01
C PHE A 558 13.66 -0.43 -35.33
N ASP A 559 14.96 -0.29 -35.59
CA ASP A 559 15.65 -0.91 -36.74
C ASP A 559 16.61 -2.04 -36.32
N ARG A 560 16.97 -2.09 -35.04
CA ARG A 560 17.90 -3.07 -34.48
C ARG A 560 17.53 -3.42 -33.03
N LEU A 561 17.25 -4.69 -32.78
CA LEU A 561 17.29 -5.31 -31.46
C LEU A 561 18.69 -5.91 -31.26
N GLU A 562 19.35 -5.60 -30.16
CA GLU A 562 20.70 -6.00 -29.82
C GLU A 562 20.72 -6.71 -28.46
N VAL A 563 21.34 -7.89 -28.41
CA VAL A 563 21.52 -8.66 -27.18
C VAL A 563 23.00 -8.97 -26.99
N THR A 564 23.60 -8.43 -25.94
CA THR A 564 25.01 -8.68 -25.59
C THR A 564 25.07 -9.56 -24.35
N ARG A 565 25.75 -10.70 -24.44
CA ARG A 565 25.95 -11.63 -23.31
C ARG A 565 27.35 -11.46 -22.75
N TYR A 566 27.50 -11.57 -21.43
CA TYR A 566 28.76 -11.45 -20.70
C TYR A 566 29.15 -12.75 -20.01
N SER A 567 30.43 -13.12 -20.08
CA SER A 567 30.94 -14.34 -19.46
C SER A 567 30.88 -14.28 -17.94
N CYS A 568 30.83 -15.44 -17.29
CA CYS A 568 30.77 -15.54 -15.84
C CYS A 568 31.51 -16.76 -15.30
N ASP A 569 31.75 -16.74 -14.00
CA ASP A 569 32.05 -17.94 -13.21
C ASP A 569 30.80 -18.40 -12.47
N ARG A 570 30.66 -19.72 -12.30
CA ARG A 570 29.50 -20.34 -11.65
C ARG A 570 29.93 -21.32 -10.58
N TYR A 571 29.43 -21.11 -9.37
CA TYR A 571 29.67 -21.99 -8.23
C TYR A 571 28.38 -22.69 -7.84
N LYS A 572 28.50 -23.86 -7.19
CA LYS A 572 27.37 -24.66 -6.74
C LYS A 572 27.45 -24.87 -5.24
N VAL A 573 26.35 -24.58 -4.57
CA VAL A 573 26.19 -24.76 -3.12
C VAL A 573 24.99 -25.67 -2.89
N ASN A 574 25.12 -26.67 -2.03
CA ASN A 574 23.96 -27.45 -1.57
C ASN A 574 23.50 -26.87 -0.23
N ILE A 575 22.20 -26.66 -0.11
CA ILE A 575 21.52 -26.30 1.14
C ILE A 575 20.71 -27.51 1.58
N ASP A 576 21.06 -28.06 2.73
CA ASP A 576 20.42 -29.25 3.29
C ASP A 576 19.37 -28.91 4.36
N ASP A 577 19.44 -27.69 4.93
CA ASP A 577 18.58 -27.21 6.00
C ASP A 577 18.11 -25.78 5.71
N THR A 578 16.81 -25.52 5.89
CA THR A 578 16.19 -24.21 5.68
C THR A 578 16.44 -23.26 6.83
N ASP A 579 16.76 -23.73 8.04
CA ASP A 579 17.07 -22.87 9.20
C ASP A 579 18.49 -22.31 9.11
N THR A 580 18.77 -21.68 7.97
CA THR A 580 20.05 -21.07 7.64
C THR A 580 19.87 -19.74 6.89
N SER A 581 20.94 -18.96 6.82
CA SER A 581 21.09 -17.89 5.82
C SER A 581 22.31 -18.18 4.97
N ILE A 582 22.23 -17.91 3.66
CA ILE A 582 23.39 -17.96 2.76
C ILE A 582 23.91 -16.54 2.53
N ARG A 583 25.20 -16.32 2.81
CA ARG A 583 25.92 -15.09 2.46
C ARG A 583 27.02 -15.41 1.48
N VAL A 584 27.12 -14.61 0.41
CA VAL A 584 28.21 -14.72 -0.57
C VAL A 584 28.83 -13.37 -0.78
N THR A 585 30.16 -13.34 -0.68
CA THR A 585 30.97 -12.14 -0.85
C THR A 585 32.02 -12.40 -1.94
N ALA A 586 32.05 -11.53 -2.95
CA ALA A 586 33.15 -11.46 -3.90
C ALA A 586 33.97 -10.18 -3.63
N SER A 587 35.26 -10.34 -3.36
CA SER A 587 36.16 -9.24 -3.01
C SER A 587 37.30 -9.10 -4.02
N THR A 588 37.71 -7.86 -4.30
CA THR A 588 38.80 -7.54 -5.24
C THR A 588 39.80 -6.57 -4.59
N ASP A 589 41.07 -6.63 -5.01
CA ASP A 589 42.14 -5.76 -4.48
C ASP A 589 41.93 -4.27 -4.82
N THR A 590 41.19 -4.01 -5.91
CA THR A 590 40.82 -2.67 -6.38
C THR A 590 39.35 -2.64 -6.73
N ASN A 591 38.71 -1.48 -6.75
CA ASN A 591 37.30 -1.37 -7.09
C ASN A 591 37.00 -2.01 -8.44
N SER A 592 35.92 -2.78 -8.50
CA SER A 592 35.48 -3.51 -9.66
C SER A 592 33.97 -3.38 -9.83
N TYR A 593 33.51 -3.72 -11.04
CA TYR A 593 32.09 -3.76 -11.41
C TYR A 593 31.63 -5.21 -11.49
N LEU A 594 31.86 -5.98 -10.42
CA LEU A 594 31.37 -7.35 -10.31
C LEU A 594 29.96 -7.34 -9.75
N GLU A 595 29.18 -8.35 -10.10
CA GLU A 595 27.86 -8.60 -9.55
C GLU A 595 27.77 -10.07 -9.15
N VAL A 596 27.11 -10.35 -8.03
CA VAL A 596 26.96 -11.70 -7.49
C VAL A 596 25.49 -12.09 -7.47
N PHE A 597 25.09 -13.02 -8.33
CA PHE A 597 23.72 -13.53 -8.34
C PHE A 597 23.58 -14.83 -7.55
N LEU A 598 22.54 -14.91 -6.72
CA LEU A 598 22.06 -16.17 -6.15
C LEU A 598 20.86 -16.67 -6.94
N VAL A 599 20.97 -17.89 -7.46
CA VAL A 599 19.90 -18.56 -8.21
C VAL A 599 19.46 -19.82 -7.48
N ASP A 600 18.18 -19.90 -7.19
CA ASP A 600 17.56 -21.01 -6.47
C ASP A 600 17.59 -22.32 -7.27
N PRO A 601 17.34 -23.49 -6.64
CA PRO A 601 17.33 -24.78 -7.32
C PRO A 601 16.28 -24.90 -8.44
N THR A 602 15.26 -24.04 -8.45
CA THR A 602 14.23 -23.96 -9.50
C THR A 602 14.59 -22.99 -10.63
N GLY A 603 15.76 -22.36 -10.57
CA GLY A 603 16.28 -21.45 -11.58
C GLY A 603 15.80 -19.99 -11.45
N SER A 604 15.24 -19.58 -10.31
CA SER A 604 14.88 -18.16 -10.08
C SER A 604 16.05 -17.40 -9.49
N VAL A 605 16.21 -16.15 -9.92
CA VAL A 605 17.11 -15.22 -9.27
C VAL A 605 16.50 -14.78 -7.94
N ARG A 606 17.33 -14.75 -6.91
CA ARG A 606 16.95 -14.36 -5.54
C ARG A 606 17.75 -13.17 -5.04
N ARG A 607 19.01 -13.05 -5.46
CA ARG A 607 19.86 -11.91 -5.12
C ARG A 607 20.73 -11.48 -6.30
N PRO A 608 21.23 -10.24 -6.32
CA PRO A 608 20.92 -9.14 -5.40
C PRO A 608 19.45 -8.69 -5.54
N ASN A 609 18.93 -7.98 -4.53
CA ASN A 609 17.68 -7.24 -4.70
C ASN A 609 17.98 -6.06 -5.65
N ILE A 610 17.12 -5.82 -6.65
CA ILE A 610 17.19 -4.57 -7.42
C ILE A 610 16.69 -3.46 -6.49
N PRO A 611 17.43 -2.36 -6.32
CA PRO A 611 17.02 -1.33 -5.40
C PRO A 611 15.71 -0.65 -5.84
N SER A 612 14.89 -0.21 -4.88
CA SER A 612 13.67 0.55 -5.16
C SER A 612 13.95 1.95 -5.72
N TRP A 613 15.15 2.48 -5.44
CA TRP A 613 15.65 3.76 -5.95
C TRP A 613 17.07 3.58 -6.50
N ASN A 614 17.35 4.12 -7.68
CA ASN A 614 18.58 3.85 -8.42
C ASN A 614 19.82 4.66 -7.95
N GLY A 615 19.86 5.10 -6.70
CA GLY A 615 21.10 5.58 -6.08
C GLY A 615 21.46 7.06 -6.25
N GLY A 616 20.55 7.90 -6.77
CA GLY A 616 20.73 9.36 -6.65
C GLY A 616 20.65 9.83 -5.18
N GLN A 617 21.20 11.00 -4.86
CA GLN A 617 21.08 11.54 -3.49
C GLN A 617 19.60 11.78 -3.13
N ILE A 618 19.11 11.14 -2.07
CA ILE A 618 17.79 11.42 -1.49
C ILE A 618 17.72 12.91 -1.15
N LYS A 619 16.79 13.62 -1.80
CA LYS A 619 16.63 15.06 -1.61
C LYS A 619 15.97 15.36 -0.25
N PRO A 620 16.23 16.55 0.33
CA PRO A 620 15.53 17.02 1.52
C PRO A 620 14.00 17.05 1.37
N ILE A 621 13.29 17.14 2.49
CA ILE A 621 11.83 17.33 2.53
C ILE A 621 11.37 18.47 1.59
N HIS A 622 10.24 18.26 0.92
CA HIS A 622 9.68 19.10 -0.16
C HIS A 622 10.46 19.17 -1.48
N LYS A 623 11.45 18.29 -1.68
CA LYS A 623 12.09 18.08 -2.99
C LYS A 623 11.83 16.66 -3.47
N TRP A 624 11.21 16.55 -4.65
CA TRP A 624 10.82 15.26 -5.21
C TRP A 624 12.03 14.49 -5.76
N ASN A 625 12.23 13.25 -5.34
CA ASN A 625 13.18 12.32 -5.94
C ASN A 625 12.59 11.80 -7.26
N GLY A 626 13.22 12.11 -8.40
CA GLY A 626 12.68 11.77 -9.73
C GLY A 626 11.93 12.91 -10.44
N ASP A 627 12.20 14.17 -10.10
CA ASP A 627 11.62 15.33 -10.82
C ASP A 627 12.22 15.49 -12.22
N HIS A 628 11.34 15.62 -13.21
CA HIS A 628 11.66 15.77 -14.62
C HIS A 628 12.54 16.97 -14.97
N HIS A 629 12.42 18.03 -14.18
CA HIS A 629 13.06 19.30 -14.49
C HIS A 629 14.53 19.34 -14.02
N ASN A 630 14.99 18.31 -13.30
CA ASN A 630 16.25 18.33 -12.55
C ASN A 630 17.23 17.17 -12.91
N GLY A 631 17.16 16.62 -14.14
CA GLY A 631 18.17 15.71 -14.68
C GLY A 631 18.14 14.30 -14.06
N PHE A 632 17.05 13.57 -14.29
CA PHE A 632 16.85 12.21 -13.77
C PHE A 632 17.37 11.09 -14.70
N GLU A 633 17.86 11.43 -15.89
CA GLU A 633 18.23 10.48 -16.96
C GLU A 633 19.27 9.44 -16.53
N ASP A 634 20.21 9.85 -15.67
CA ASP A 634 21.25 9.00 -15.12
C ASP A 634 20.69 7.92 -14.18
N TRP A 635 19.41 8.01 -13.80
CA TRP A 635 18.77 7.12 -12.84
C TRP A 635 17.77 6.14 -13.48
N ARG A 636 17.64 6.08 -14.82
CA ARG A 636 16.66 5.20 -15.51
C ARG A 636 17.12 3.76 -15.78
N ARG A 637 18.26 3.33 -15.22
CA ARG A 637 18.84 2.00 -15.47
C ARG A 637 19.43 1.46 -14.19
N TRP A 638 19.37 0.17 -13.93
CA TRP A 638 20.09 -0.36 -12.79
C TRP A 638 21.60 -0.20 -13.03
N GLU A 639 22.22 0.80 -12.39
CA GLU A 639 23.65 1.05 -12.53
C GLU A 639 24.42 0.30 -11.42
N PRO A 640 25.58 -0.27 -11.75
CA PRO A 640 26.37 -1.09 -10.82
C PRO A 640 27.11 -0.25 -9.77
N GLU A 641 27.35 -0.83 -8.60
CA GLU A 641 28.24 -0.24 -7.60
C GLU A 641 29.72 -0.42 -7.99
N TYR A 642 30.54 0.61 -7.78
CA TYR A 642 31.99 0.55 -7.98
C TYR A 642 32.73 0.38 -6.65
N SER A 643 32.87 -0.87 -6.20
CA SER A 643 33.40 -1.21 -4.88
C SER A 643 34.43 -2.35 -4.93
N THR A 644 35.14 -2.57 -3.83
CA THR A 644 36.03 -3.74 -3.66
C THR A 644 35.30 -4.99 -3.18
N THR A 645 34.01 -4.89 -2.84
CA THR A 645 33.28 -5.94 -2.14
C THR A 645 31.83 -5.94 -2.59
N HIS A 646 31.40 -7.10 -3.07
CA HIS A 646 30.04 -7.34 -3.58
C HIS A 646 29.43 -8.47 -2.77
N THR A 647 28.44 -8.15 -1.93
CA THR A 647 27.88 -9.08 -0.95
C THR A 647 26.38 -9.25 -1.16
N VAL A 648 25.92 -10.50 -1.13
CA VAL A 648 24.50 -10.84 -1.15
C VAL A 648 24.17 -11.82 -0.02
N GLU A 649 23.01 -11.64 0.61
CA GLU A 649 22.52 -12.50 1.69
C GLU A 649 21.04 -12.84 1.50
N LEU A 650 20.68 -14.10 1.81
CA LEU A 650 19.31 -14.59 1.79
C LEU A 650 19.07 -15.46 3.04
N ASN A 651 17.98 -15.17 3.76
CA ASN A 651 17.51 -15.97 4.89
C ASN A 651 16.53 -17.06 4.45
N TYR A 652 16.46 -18.14 5.22
CA TYR A 652 15.60 -19.30 4.97
C TYR A 652 15.62 -19.79 3.51
N PRO A 653 16.80 -20.08 2.93
CA PRO A 653 16.89 -20.58 1.57
C PRO A 653 16.22 -21.95 1.47
N MET A 654 15.49 -22.20 0.37
CA MET A 654 14.95 -23.52 0.12
C MET A 654 16.06 -24.57 -0.05
N THR A 655 15.79 -25.80 0.37
CA THR A 655 16.75 -26.90 0.20
C THR A 655 17.04 -27.20 -1.27
N GLY A 656 18.24 -27.72 -1.53
CA GLY A 656 18.67 -28.13 -2.86
C GLY A 656 19.93 -27.41 -3.33
N ARG A 657 20.21 -27.53 -4.64
CA ARG A 657 21.45 -27.04 -5.23
C ARG A 657 21.32 -25.64 -5.81
N TRP A 658 21.83 -24.67 -5.08
CA TRP A 658 21.92 -23.27 -5.48
C TRP A 658 23.06 -23.03 -6.46
N THR A 659 22.93 -21.95 -7.23
CA THR A 659 23.98 -21.47 -8.14
C THR A 659 24.36 -20.05 -7.78
N ILE A 660 25.66 -19.83 -7.56
CA ILE A 660 26.24 -18.49 -7.48
C ILE A 660 26.78 -18.15 -8.86
N ILE A 661 26.51 -16.94 -9.36
CA ILE A 661 27.06 -16.42 -10.61
C ILE A 661 27.85 -15.16 -10.30
N VAL A 662 29.13 -15.14 -10.65
CA VAL A 662 29.98 -13.94 -10.60
C VAL A 662 30.18 -13.44 -12.03
N VAL A 663 29.75 -12.21 -12.31
CA VAL A 663 29.66 -11.67 -13.67
C VAL A 663 29.96 -10.16 -13.67
N PRO A 664 30.52 -9.57 -14.74
CA PRO A 664 30.67 -8.12 -14.80
C PRO A 664 29.33 -7.44 -15.06
N HIS A 665 29.10 -6.32 -14.39
CA HIS A 665 28.01 -5.39 -14.65
C HIS A 665 28.63 -4.01 -14.84
N TYR A 666 29.04 -3.66 -16.06
CA TYR A 666 29.63 -2.34 -16.31
C TYR A 666 28.55 -1.27 -16.48
N PRO A 667 28.84 0.00 -16.16
CA PRO A 667 27.91 1.10 -16.43
C PRO A 667 27.56 1.19 -17.91
N TYR A 668 26.35 1.67 -18.21
CA TYR A 668 25.91 1.84 -19.59
C TYR A 668 26.87 2.73 -20.40
N GLY A 669 27.16 2.32 -21.63
CA GLY A 669 28.09 3.01 -22.53
C GLY A 669 29.57 2.83 -22.15
N LYS A 670 29.87 2.10 -21.08
CA LYS A 670 31.24 1.77 -20.60
C LYS A 670 31.47 0.26 -20.59
N GLU A 671 30.61 -0.53 -21.23
CA GLU A 671 30.73 -1.97 -21.27
C GLU A 671 32.00 -2.42 -22.00
N LYS A 672 32.73 -3.36 -21.40
CA LYS A 672 33.96 -3.90 -21.97
C LYS A 672 33.71 -5.23 -22.69
N THR A 673 34.34 -5.40 -23.85
CA THR A 673 34.29 -6.67 -24.60
C THR A 673 35.32 -7.69 -24.12
N SER A 674 36.35 -7.23 -23.41
CA SER A 674 37.41 -8.04 -22.80
C SER A 674 37.96 -7.35 -21.54
N ASP A 675 38.16 -8.12 -20.47
CA ASP A 675 38.77 -7.67 -19.20
C ASP A 675 39.30 -8.89 -18.42
N SER A 676 40.08 -8.66 -17.37
CA SER A 676 40.50 -9.70 -16.42
C SER A 676 40.35 -9.17 -15.01
N ILE A 677 39.49 -9.80 -14.22
CA ILE A 677 39.19 -9.36 -12.86
C ILE A 677 39.55 -10.51 -11.91
N ASP A 678 40.61 -10.32 -11.13
CA ASP A 678 40.97 -11.24 -10.06
C ASP A 678 40.10 -10.92 -8.83
N TYR A 679 39.53 -11.95 -8.23
CA TYR A 679 38.64 -11.82 -7.07
C TYR A 679 38.78 -13.01 -6.13
N HIS A 680 38.44 -12.78 -4.86
CA HIS A 680 38.32 -13.80 -3.84
C HIS A 680 36.83 -14.02 -3.54
N ILE A 681 36.35 -15.26 -3.65
CA ILE A 681 34.97 -15.61 -3.33
C ILE A 681 34.90 -16.34 -1.99
N LYS A 682 34.02 -15.84 -1.13
CA LYS A 682 33.66 -16.48 0.13
C LYS A 682 32.16 -16.70 0.19
N ALA A 683 31.72 -17.96 0.34
CA ALA A 683 30.33 -18.30 0.59
C ALA A 683 30.22 -18.94 1.98
N GLU A 684 29.22 -18.52 2.75
CA GLU A 684 29.04 -18.90 4.14
C GLU A 684 27.57 -19.20 4.43
N LEU A 685 27.33 -20.17 5.32
CA LEU A 685 26.01 -20.48 5.86
C LEU A 685 25.97 -20.05 7.32
N ARG A 686 25.06 -19.14 7.67
CA ARG A 686 24.68 -18.84 9.06
C ARG A 686 23.64 -19.86 9.49
N VAL A 687 23.94 -20.71 10.47
CA VAL A 687 22.98 -21.63 11.04
C VAL A 687 22.19 -20.89 12.11
N HIS A 688 20.86 -20.86 11.96
CA HIS A 688 20.00 -20.20 12.94
C HIS A 688 19.97 -21.01 14.23
N ASN A 689 20.47 -20.43 15.32
CA ASN A 689 20.53 -21.11 16.59
C ASN A 689 19.12 -21.21 17.21
N GLN A 690 18.62 -22.44 17.31
CA GLN A 690 17.30 -22.70 17.87
C GLN A 690 17.10 -22.10 19.27
N LYS A 691 18.14 -22.07 20.12
CA LYS A 691 18.05 -21.44 21.45
C LYS A 691 17.79 -19.94 21.36
N ARG A 692 18.39 -19.24 20.38
CA ARG A 692 18.14 -17.82 20.14
C ARG A 692 16.67 -17.59 19.76
N ILE A 693 16.15 -18.40 18.83
CA ILE A 693 14.76 -18.33 18.36
C ILE A 693 13.80 -18.61 19.52
N ASP A 694 13.99 -19.72 20.24
CA ASP A 694 13.12 -20.16 21.33
C ASP A 694 13.10 -19.16 22.49
N ALA A 695 14.25 -18.59 22.85
CA ALA A 695 14.34 -17.57 23.91
C ALA A 695 13.66 -16.27 23.50
N GLY A 696 13.84 -15.83 22.25
CA GLY A 696 13.15 -14.65 21.71
C GLY A 696 11.64 -14.85 21.69
N GLN A 697 11.15 -15.99 21.18
CA GLN A 697 9.71 -16.29 21.15
C GLN A 697 9.13 -16.38 22.57
N SER A 698 9.90 -16.96 23.50
CA SER A 698 9.53 -17.04 24.92
C SER A 698 9.41 -15.66 25.55
N ALA A 699 10.39 -14.78 25.35
CA ALA A 699 10.41 -13.44 25.91
C ALA A 699 9.29 -12.57 25.34
N ALA A 700 9.10 -12.56 24.01
CA ALA A 700 8.04 -11.76 23.38
C ALA A 700 6.66 -12.17 23.88
N ASN A 701 6.35 -13.47 23.91
CA ASN A 701 5.04 -13.93 24.39
C ASN A 701 4.88 -13.83 25.92
N ALA A 702 5.97 -13.93 26.70
CA ALA A 702 5.93 -13.66 28.13
C ALA A 702 5.62 -12.20 28.45
N ALA A 703 6.18 -11.25 27.69
CA ALA A 703 5.85 -9.83 27.80
C ALA A 703 4.36 -9.58 27.49
N VAL A 704 3.80 -10.22 26.45
CA VAL A 704 2.36 -10.16 26.16
C VAL A 704 1.56 -10.73 27.33
N LEU A 705 1.87 -11.92 27.83
CA LEU A 705 1.16 -12.54 28.96
C LEU A 705 1.21 -11.66 30.22
N ALA A 706 2.37 -11.10 30.54
CA ALA A 706 2.55 -10.17 31.65
C ALA A 706 1.67 -8.92 31.48
N SER A 707 1.56 -8.40 30.26
CA SER A 707 0.69 -7.27 29.89
C SER A 707 -0.79 -7.59 30.11
N GLN A 708 -1.24 -8.78 29.67
CA GLN A 708 -2.63 -9.22 29.82
C GLN A 708 -3.01 -9.49 31.29
N MET A 709 -2.05 -9.96 32.09
CA MET A 709 -2.26 -10.28 33.50
C MET A 709 -2.00 -9.09 34.43
N HIS A 710 -1.38 -8.01 33.92
CA HIS A 710 -0.79 -6.94 34.71
C HIS A 710 0.04 -7.52 35.88
N ALA A 711 1.08 -8.26 35.50
CA ALA A 711 1.98 -8.98 36.39
C ALA A 711 3.44 -8.58 36.11
N PRO A 712 4.34 -8.65 37.12
CA PRO A 712 5.77 -8.45 36.91
C PRO A 712 6.33 -9.43 35.87
N PHE A 713 7.16 -8.92 34.95
CA PHE A 713 7.92 -9.71 34.00
C PHE A 713 9.40 -9.72 34.40
N LEU A 714 10.01 -10.90 34.43
CA LEU A 714 11.39 -11.11 34.89
C LEU A 714 12.12 -12.11 33.99
N TYR A 715 13.45 -12.04 33.96
CA TYR A 715 14.29 -12.97 33.19
C TYR A 715 15.07 -13.97 34.05
N VAL A 716 15.35 -15.13 33.47
CA VAL A 716 16.36 -16.09 33.93
C VAL A 716 17.43 -16.28 32.86
N THR A 717 18.58 -16.85 33.21
CA THR A 717 19.57 -17.29 32.21
C THR A 717 19.25 -18.69 31.71
N GLU A 718 20.07 -19.23 30.82
CA GLU A 718 19.98 -20.62 30.37
C GLU A 718 19.93 -21.63 31.54
N ASP A 719 20.69 -21.40 32.60
CA ASP A 719 20.94 -22.41 33.64
C ASP A 719 20.72 -21.91 35.07
N SER A 720 20.35 -20.64 35.27
CA SER A 720 20.28 -20.04 36.60
C SER A 720 19.20 -18.97 36.73
N THR A 721 18.72 -18.77 37.97
CA THR A 721 17.90 -17.62 38.33
C THR A 721 18.80 -16.52 38.91
N PRO A 722 19.00 -15.40 38.20
CA PRO A 722 19.87 -14.30 38.64
C PRO A 722 19.51 -13.73 40.00
N ILE A 723 20.45 -13.04 40.65
CA ILE A 723 20.21 -12.45 41.98
C ILE A 723 19.13 -11.37 41.92
N GLU A 724 19.13 -10.55 40.88
CA GLU A 724 18.16 -9.49 40.60
C GLU A 724 16.74 -10.06 40.53
N THR A 725 16.55 -11.13 39.76
CA THR A 725 15.27 -11.84 39.64
C THR A 725 14.81 -12.42 40.97
N ARG A 726 15.70 -13.10 41.71
CA ARG A 726 15.36 -13.65 43.05
C ARG A 726 14.97 -12.57 44.04
N GLU A 727 15.68 -11.45 44.04
CA GLU A 727 15.39 -10.33 44.91
C GLU A 727 14.05 -9.67 44.55
N ALA A 728 13.76 -9.48 43.27
CA ALA A 728 12.48 -8.94 42.81
C ALA A 728 11.32 -9.84 43.24
N LEU A 729 11.41 -11.15 42.99
CA LEU A 729 10.41 -12.14 43.42
C LEU A 729 10.14 -12.07 44.93
N ASN A 730 11.20 -12.00 45.73
CA ASN A 730 11.10 -11.94 47.19
C ASN A 730 10.48 -10.61 47.68
N LYS A 731 10.98 -9.46 47.19
CA LYS A 731 10.51 -8.13 47.58
C LYS A 731 9.04 -7.90 47.23
N LEU A 732 8.60 -8.38 46.07
CA LEU A 732 7.22 -8.28 45.61
C LEU A 732 6.28 -9.31 46.28
N GLY A 733 6.84 -10.28 47.01
CA GLY A 733 6.08 -11.33 47.69
C GLY A 733 5.39 -12.31 46.74
N VAL A 734 6.02 -12.58 45.59
CA VAL A 734 5.48 -13.47 44.55
C VAL A 734 5.34 -14.89 45.09
N LYS A 735 4.19 -15.52 44.80
CA LYS A 735 3.86 -16.87 45.30
C LYS A 735 3.96 -17.95 44.23
N ASN A 736 3.73 -17.61 42.98
CA ASN A 736 3.77 -18.53 41.85
C ASN A 736 4.46 -17.87 40.65
N ALA A 737 5.16 -18.65 39.85
CA ALA A 737 5.73 -18.21 38.59
C ALA A 737 5.00 -18.87 37.40
N LEU A 738 4.78 -18.10 36.34
CA LEU A 738 4.42 -18.62 35.02
C LEU A 738 5.66 -18.50 34.14
N PHE A 739 6.31 -19.63 33.83
CA PHE A 739 7.55 -19.64 33.07
C PHE A 739 7.27 -20.00 31.61
N VAL A 740 7.41 -19.03 30.71
CA VAL A 740 7.38 -19.28 29.26
C VAL A 740 8.77 -19.73 28.86
N ASN A 741 8.92 -21.02 28.57
CA ASN A 741 10.20 -21.69 28.31
C ASN A 741 10.04 -22.60 27.08
N ILE A 742 9.76 -21.98 25.93
CA ILE A 742 9.50 -22.70 24.67
C ILE A 742 10.65 -23.66 24.39
N ASN A 743 10.31 -24.91 24.07
CA ASN A 743 11.22 -26.03 23.84
C ASN A 743 12.21 -26.34 24.97
N GLY A 744 12.00 -25.80 26.17
CA GLY A 744 12.88 -26.03 27.32
C GLY A 744 14.25 -25.35 27.17
N VAL A 745 14.29 -24.16 26.57
CA VAL A 745 15.53 -23.43 26.27
C VAL A 745 16.36 -23.09 27.52
N SER A 746 15.73 -23.01 28.70
CA SER A 746 16.42 -22.87 29.99
C SER A 746 16.10 -24.02 30.95
N SER A 747 17.09 -24.37 31.78
CA SER A 747 16.98 -25.29 32.91
C SER A 747 17.05 -24.57 34.26
N ALA A 748 16.83 -23.25 34.30
CA ALA A 748 16.93 -22.46 35.52
C ALA A 748 15.94 -22.93 36.60
N ASP A 749 16.45 -23.09 37.82
CA ASP A 749 15.62 -23.40 39.00
C ASP A 749 15.02 -22.10 39.58
N ILE A 750 13.71 -21.91 39.34
CA ILE A 750 12.96 -20.77 39.87
C ILE A 750 12.52 -21.11 41.31
N PRO A 751 12.88 -20.31 42.33
CA PRO A 751 12.67 -20.66 43.74
C PRO A 751 11.22 -20.47 44.22
N LEU A 752 10.24 -20.84 43.41
CA LEU A 752 8.79 -20.73 43.64
C LEU A 752 8.05 -21.88 42.93
N PRO A 753 6.83 -22.23 43.37
CA PRO A 753 5.92 -23.03 42.55
C PRO A 753 5.79 -22.45 41.13
N THR A 754 6.16 -23.24 40.12
CA THR A 754 6.25 -22.78 38.73
C THR A 754 5.31 -23.57 37.84
N THR A 755 4.51 -22.86 37.04
CA THR A 755 3.79 -23.43 35.89
C THR A 755 4.61 -23.12 34.66
N GLU A 756 5.19 -24.15 34.06
CA GLU A 756 6.03 -24.02 32.88
C GLU A 756 5.22 -24.26 31.59
N ILE A 757 5.42 -23.40 30.59
CA ILE A 757 4.83 -23.51 29.26
C ILE A 757 5.96 -23.73 28.25
N THR A 758 5.97 -24.88 27.60
CA THR A 758 7.09 -25.32 26.75
C THR A 758 6.79 -25.36 25.26
N ASN A 759 5.58 -25.03 24.82
CA ASN A 759 5.21 -25.04 23.41
C ASN A 759 4.23 -23.91 23.07
N MET A 760 4.23 -23.51 21.80
CA MET A 760 3.46 -22.36 21.34
C MET A 760 1.94 -22.54 21.46
N LYS A 761 1.41 -23.77 21.30
CA LYS A 761 -0.04 -24.02 21.46
C LYS A 761 -0.53 -23.75 22.88
N ASP A 762 0.26 -24.14 23.88
CA ASP A 762 -0.05 -23.85 25.28
C ASP A 762 0.15 -22.36 25.62
N VAL A 763 1.10 -21.67 24.98
CA VAL A 763 1.22 -20.21 25.05
C VAL A 763 -0.05 -19.55 24.52
N VAL A 764 -0.48 -19.90 23.29
CA VAL A 764 -1.71 -19.38 22.66
C VAL A 764 -2.93 -19.62 23.53
N LYS A 765 -3.10 -20.86 24.02
CA LYS A 765 -4.20 -21.22 24.92
C LYS A 765 -4.20 -20.38 26.19
N THR A 766 -3.02 -20.15 26.77
CA THR A 766 -2.87 -19.36 27.99
C THR A 766 -3.16 -17.88 27.72
N THR A 767 -2.63 -17.31 26.65
CA THR A 767 -2.89 -15.92 26.24
C THR A 767 -4.38 -15.70 26.01
N LYS A 768 -5.05 -16.57 25.23
CA LYS A 768 -6.50 -16.50 25.01
C LYS A 768 -7.29 -16.53 26.33
N ALA A 769 -6.92 -17.40 27.27
CA ALA A 769 -7.57 -17.48 28.57
C ALA A 769 -7.37 -16.22 29.45
N LYS A 770 -6.33 -15.42 29.19
CA LYS A 770 -6.01 -14.19 29.95
C LYS A 770 -6.42 -12.89 29.24
N SER A 771 -6.73 -12.94 27.94
CA SER A 771 -6.99 -11.75 27.11
C SER A 771 -8.47 -11.35 27.01
N ASN A 772 -9.39 -12.07 27.68
CA ASN A 772 -10.83 -11.78 27.66
C ASN A 772 -11.12 -10.32 28.07
N GLY A 773 -11.51 -9.46 27.14
CA GLY A 773 -11.86 -8.06 27.46
C GLY A 773 -11.84 -7.03 26.34
N LEU A 774 -11.42 -7.34 25.10
CA LEU A 774 -11.60 -6.39 24.00
C LEU A 774 -13.08 -6.33 23.61
N ILE A 775 -13.70 -5.16 23.73
CA ILE A 775 -15.02 -4.88 23.16
C ILE A 775 -14.83 -4.99 21.64
N LYS A 776 -15.53 -5.94 21.02
CA LYS A 776 -15.47 -6.15 19.57
C LYS A 776 -16.73 -5.64 18.93
N ALA A 777 -16.59 -4.99 17.77
CA ALA A 777 -17.72 -4.78 16.89
C ALA A 777 -18.34 -6.15 16.52
N ALA A 778 -19.65 -6.18 16.30
CA ALA A 778 -20.28 -7.37 15.72
C ALA A 778 -19.70 -7.62 14.31
N GLY A 779 -18.91 -8.69 14.16
CA GLY A 779 -18.32 -9.09 12.87
C GLY A 779 -16.79 -9.07 12.79
N GLN A 780 -16.08 -8.49 13.75
CA GLN A 780 -14.61 -8.61 13.85
C GLN A 780 -14.22 -9.96 14.45
N SER A 781 -13.24 -10.67 13.87
CA SER A 781 -12.78 -11.94 14.45
C SER A 781 -12.07 -11.74 15.78
N ASP A 782 -12.00 -12.85 16.52
CA ASP A 782 -11.31 -12.87 17.79
C ASP A 782 -9.78 -12.95 17.69
N ASN A 783 -9.22 -13.15 16.49
CA ASN A 783 -7.83 -13.58 16.33
C ASN A 783 -7.00 -12.51 15.57
N VAL A 784 -6.36 -11.65 16.35
CA VAL A 784 -5.21 -10.88 15.86
C VAL A 784 -3.97 -11.78 15.98
N ILE A 785 -3.19 -11.86 14.90
CA ILE A 785 -2.03 -12.73 14.77
C ILE A 785 -0.85 -11.85 14.40
N VAL A 786 0.17 -11.82 15.25
CA VAL A 786 1.40 -11.07 15.00
C VAL A 786 2.48 -12.04 14.55
N ILE A 787 3.08 -11.78 13.39
CA ILE A 787 4.12 -12.62 12.78
C ILE A 787 5.39 -11.79 12.66
N THR A 788 6.48 -12.33 13.21
CA THR A 788 7.85 -11.80 13.04
C THR A 788 8.73 -12.89 12.43
N SER A 789 9.98 -12.55 12.17
CA SER A 789 11.03 -13.45 11.72
C SER A 789 12.23 -13.36 12.66
N TYR A 790 12.94 -14.48 12.80
CA TYR A 790 14.29 -14.54 13.39
C TYR A 790 15.35 -14.86 12.33
N GLY A 791 15.01 -14.68 11.05
CA GLY A 791 15.92 -14.90 9.94
C GLY A 791 17.06 -13.88 9.96
N THR A 792 16.77 -12.65 10.38
CA THR A 792 17.77 -11.61 10.68
C THR A 792 18.12 -11.58 12.17
N GLU A 793 19.21 -10.91 12.50
CA GLU A 793 19.65 -10.66 13.89
C GLU A 793 19.11 -9.31 14.42
N ASP A 794 18.25 -8.62 13.66
CA ASP A 794 17.87 -7.22 13.91
C ASP A 794 16.82 -7.03 15.00
N GLY A 795 16.25 -8.09 15.61
CA GLY A 795 15.47 -7.90 16.84
C GLY A 795 14.01 -7.46 16.70
N ASN A 796 13.39 -7.53 15.51
CA ASN A 796 11.98 -7.13 15.28
C ASN A 796 10.93 -7.87 16.16
N PHE A 797 11.32 -8.92 16.87
CA PHE A 797 10.46 -9.59 17.86
C PHE A 797 10.09 -8.69 19.06
N ALA A 798 10.88 -7.65 19.37
CA ALA A 798 10.54 -6.69 20.43
C ALA A 798 9.36 -5.77 20.06
N PRO A 799 9.39 -5.03 18.92
CA PRO A 799 8.21 -4.29 18.46
C PRO A 799 7.02 -5.21 18.16
N ALA A 800 7.25 -6.45 17.69
CA ALA A 800 6.18 -7.45 17.57
C ALA A 800 5.50 -7.75 18.92
N GLY A 801 6.30 -7.86 19.99
CA GLY A 801 5.81 -8.02 21.37
C GLY A 801 4.94 -6.84 21.84
N LEU A 802 5.29 -5.60 21.47
CA LEU A 802 4.51 -4.40 21.81
C LEU A 802 3.12 -4.41 21.18
N ILE A 803 3.02 -4.55 19.86
CA ILE A 803 1.72 -4.57 19.17
C ILE A 803 0.89 -5.81 19.57
N ALA A 804 1.55 -6.95 19.82
CA ALA A 804 0.88 -8.12 20.35
C ALA A 804 0.33 -7.90 21.76
N ALA A 805 1.05 -7.20 22.63
CA ALA A 805 0.59 -6.87 23.98
C ALA A 805 -0.65 -5.98 23.94
N TYR A 806 -0.70 -5.01 23.02
CA TYR A 806 -1.87 -4.16 22.82
C TYR A 806 -3.11 -4.98 22.44
N HIS A 807 -2.98 -5.88 21.46
CA HIS A 807 -4.11 -6.70 21.01
C HIS A 807 -4.41 -7.92 21.89
N GLY A 808 -3.53 -8.27 22.84
CA GLY A 808 -3.59 -9.57 23.52
C GLY A 808 -3.39 -10.75 22.56
N ALA A 809 -2.56 -10.53 21.55
CA ALA A 809 -2.22 -11.50 20.52
C ALA A 809 -0.97 -12.32 20.90
N ASN A 810 -0.61 -13.28 20.05
CA ASN A 810 0.62 -14.04 20.17
C ASN A 810 1.60 -13.63 19.07
N VAL A 811 2.91 -13.69 19.40
CA VAL A 811 3.99 -13.44 18.45
C VAL A 811 4.49 -14.78 17.90
N LEU A 812 4.30 -15.02 16.61
CA LEU A 812 4.73 -16.22 15.91
C LEU A 812 5.96 -15.97 15.03
N ASN A 813 6.75 -17.01 14.76
CA ASN A 813 7.93 -16.95 13.89
C ASN A 813 7.64 -17.56 12.52
N ILE A 814 7.70 -16.76 11.45
CA ILE A 814 7.52 -17.25 10.08
C ILE A 814 8.58 -18.28 9.65
N GLY A 815 9.73 -18.36 10.35
CA GLY A 815 10.73 -19.41 10.12
C GLY A 815 10.19 -20.84 10.30
N GLU A 816 9.08 -21.02 11.03
CA GLU A 816 8.38 -22.32 11.16
C GLU A 816 7.65 -22.75 9.86
N VAL A 817 7.51 -21.84 8.89
CA VAL A 817 6.92 -22.09 7.56
C VAL A 817 7.89 -21.65 6.45
N PRO A 818 9.05 -22.33 6.31
CA PRO A 818 10.14 -21.88 5.43
C PRO A 818 9.74 -21.81 3.95
N ASP A 819 8.78 -22.61 3.51
CA ASP A 819 8.26 -22.54 2.14
C ASP A 819 7.52 -21.22 1.90
N ALA A 820 6.65 -20.78 2.82
CA ALA A 820 5.99 -19.48 2.72
C ALA A 820 7.02 -18.34 2.65
N TYR A 821 8.01 -18.36 3.54
CA TYR A 821 9.10 -17.38 3.53
C TYR A 821 9.86 -17.37 2.20
N SER A 822 10.23 -18.55 1.71
CA SER A 822 10.98 -18.67 0.46
C SER A 822 10.18 -18.19 -0.74
N TYR A 823 8.88 -18.48 -0.82
CA TYR A 823 8.03 -18.00 -1.91
C TYR A 823 7.79 -16.49 -1.84
N LEU A 824 7.65 -15.90 -0.65
CA LEU A 824 7.55 -14.45 -0.48
C LEU A 824 8.76 -13.72 -1.07
N ASP A 825 9.96 -14.15 -0.69
CA ASP A 825 11.20 -13.57 -1.21
C ASP A 825 11.37 -13.82 -2.72
N LYS A 826 10.90 -14.98 -3.21
CA LYS A 826 10.89 -15.31 -4.65
C LYS A 826 9.95 -14.40 -5.45
N ILE A 827 8.74 -14.15 -4.93
CA ILE A 827 7.75 -13.26 -5.54
C ILE A 827 8.34 -11.86 -5.65
N ASP A 828 8.83 -11.31 -4.55
CA ASP A 828 9.34 -9.95 -4.50
C ASP A 828 10.56 -9.77 -5.41
N SER A 829 11.52 -10.70 -5.36
CA SER A 829 12.65 -10.73 -6.29
C SER A 829 12.18 -10.75 -7.74
N PHE A 830 11.26 -11.64 -8.10
CA PHE A 830 10.71 -11.71 -9.46
C PHE A 830 10.07 -10.37 -9.87
N ARG A 831 9.23 -9.78 -9.02
CA ARG A 831 8.57 -8.50 -9.29
C ARG A 831 9.57 -7.37 -9.50
N LEU A 832 10.64 -7.35 -8.72
CA LEU A 832 11.74 -6.42 -8.90
C LEU A 832 12.43 -6.65 -10.24
N TYR A 833 12.87 -7.86 -10.61
CA TYR A 833 13.54 -8.14 -11.90
C TYR A 833 12.65 -7.97 -13.13
N SER A 834 11.38 -8.36 -13.03
CA SER A 834 10.41 -8.28 -14.12
C SER A 834 9.95 -6.86 -14.45
N GLY A 835 10.20 -5.91 -13.54
CA GLY A 835 9.83 -4.50 -13.69
C GLY A 835 10.81 -3.62 -14.46
N GLY A 836 10.51 -2.32 -14.50
CA GLY A 836 11.29 -1.27 -15.18
C GLY A 836 11.60 -0.09 -14.26
N TRP A 837 12.33 0.91 -14.76
CA TRP A 837 12.64 2.14 -14.03
C TRP A 837 11.78 3.31 -14.51
N TYR A 838 11.04 3.92 -13.59
CA TYR A 838 10.22 5.10 -13.84
C TYR A 838 10.65 6.23 -12.91
N HIS A 839 11.18 7.32 -13.48
CA HIS A 839 11.70 8.48 -12.73
C HIS A 839 12.73 8.13 -11.65
N GLY A 840 13.56 7.12 -11.93
CA GLY A 840 14.55 6.60 -10.99
C GLY A 840 14.00 5.69 -9.90
N MET A 841 12.69 5.48 -9.86
CA MET A 841 12.01 4.53 -8.97
C MET A 841 11.72 3.22 -9.70
N ARG A 842 11.81 2.10 -8.97
CA ARG A 842 11.53 0.79 -9.54
C ARG A 842 10.02 0.57 -9.66
N ALA A 843 9.52 0.50 -10.89
CA ALA A 843 8.17 0.03 -11.17
C ALA A 843 8.18 -1.50 -11.18
N THR A 844 7.59 -2.13 -10.16
CA THR A 844 7.58 -3.60 -10.04
C THR A 844 6.72 -4.26 -11.13
N GLY A 845 7.18 -5.39 -11.66
CA GLY A 845 6.41 -6.23 -12.58
C GLY A 845 5.33 -7.06 -11.88
N TYR A 846 4.52 -7.73 -12.69
CA TYR A 846 3.41 -8.58 -12.25
C TYR A 846 3.67 -10.05 -12.58
N LEU A 847 3.29 -10.94 -11.67
CA LEU A 847 3.33 -12.39 -11.94
C LEU A 847 2.33 -12.74 -13.03
N GLY A 848 2.68 -13.73 -13.86
CA GLY A 848 1.78 -14.21 -14.92
C GLY A 848 0.48 -14.77 -14.34
N THR A 849 -0.65 -14.20 -14.75
CA THR A 849 -2.00 -14.72 -14.49
C THR A 849 -2.52 -15.47 -15.71
N MET A 850 -3.54 -16.31 -15.52
CA MET A 850 -4.20 -17.00 -16.62
C MET A 850 -5.70 -16.78 -16.63
N SER A 851 -6.26 -16.68 -17.83
CA SER A 851 -7.72 -16.60 -18.03
C SER A 851 -8.48 -17.88 -17.66
N GLU A 852 -7.77 -19.02 -17.61
CA GLU A 852 -8.30 -20.32 -17.22
C GLU A 852 -7.27 -21.13 -16.38
N PRO A 853 -7.71 -22.02 -15.48
CA PRO A 853 -6.80 -22.84 -14.68
C PRO A 853 -5.85 -23.68 -15.53
N LEU A 854 -4.60 -23.80 -15.09
CA LEU A 854 -3.55 -24.50 -15.81
C LEU A 854 -3.88 -25.98 -16.05
N ASN A 855 -4.02 -26.37 -17.32
CA ASN A 855 -4.18 -27.76 -17.74
C ASN A 855 -3.01 -28.23 -18.62
N TRP A 856 -2.11 -29.01 -18.05
CA TRP A 856 -0.91 -29.50 -18.74
C TRP A 856 -1.19 -30.28 -20.03
N LEU A 857 -2.28 -31.05 -20.08
CA LEU A 857 -2.64 -31.80 -21.28
C LEU A 857 -3.08 -30.86 -22.41
N GLU A 858 -3.77 -29.78 -22.06
CA GLU A 858 -4.18 -28.74 -23.00
C GLU A 858 -3.00 -27.93 -23.50
N VAL A 859 -2.10 -27.51 -22.60
CA VAL A 859 -0.84 -26.83 -22.94
C VAL A 859 -0.06 -27.66 -23.98
N ILE A 860 0.13 -28.96 -23.73
CA ILE A 860 0.83 -29.84 -24.68
C ILE A 860 0.09 -29.94 -26.02
N LYS A 861 -1.24 -30.12 -26.00
CA LYS A 861 -2.05 -30.19 -27.23
C LYS A 861 -1.97 -28.90 -28.05
N ASN A 862 -1.93 -27.74 -27.39
CA ASN A 862 -1.86 -26.43 -28.02
C ASN A 862 -0.46 -26.17 -28.58
N LEU A 863 0.60 -26.49 -27.84
CA LEU A 863 1.98 -26.40 -28.33
C LEU A 863 2.23 -27.25 -29.58
N LEU A 864 1.69 -28.48 -29.63
CA LEU A 864 1.76 -29.34 -30.82
C LEU A 864 1.03 -28.75 -32.04
N LYS A 865 0.12 -27.81 -31.84
CA LYS A 865 -0.57 -27.04 -32.89
C LYS A 865 0.13 -25.71 -33.21
N GLY A 866 1.25 -25.41 -32.54
CA GLY A 866 1.96 -24.13 -32.66
C GLY A 866 1.30 -22.98 -31.91
N LYS A 867 0.45 -23.26 -30.92
CA LYS A 867 -0.14 -22.26 -30.03
C LYS A 867 0.60 -22.27 -28.70
N PHE A 868 1.11 -21.12 -28.29
CA PHE A 868 1.78 -20.95 -27.00
C PHE A 868 0.75 -20.75 -25.88
N PRO A 869 1.03 -21.24 -24.65
CA PRO A 869 0.26 -20.85 -23.48
C PRO A 869 0.57 -19.40 -23.10
N GLU A 870 -0.24 -18.85 -22.21
CA GLU A 870 0.06 -17.56 -21.57
C GLU A 870 1.38 -17.67 -20.76
N ILE A 871 2.16 -16.59 -20.75
CA ILE A 871 3.46 -16.52 -20.08
C ILE A 871 3.28 -16.66 -18.57
N GLY A 872 4.22 -17.35 -17.90
CA GLY A 872 4.22 -17.56 -16.45
C GLY A 872 3.44 -18.81 -15.99
N LEU A 873 2.50 -19.31 -16.80
CA LEU A 873 1.75 -20.54 -16.51
C LEU A 873 1.08 -20.49 -15.12
N GLU A 874 0.17 -19.52 -14.92
CA GLU A 874 -0.57 -19.30 -13.67
C GLU A 874 0.37 -19.10 -12.46
N GLN A 875 1.44 -18.35 -12.67
CA GLN A 875 2.50 -18.10 -11.69
C GLN A 875 1.97 -17.43 -10.42
N ASP A 876 1.08 -16.45 -10.59
CA ASP A 876 0.48 -15.67 -9.49
C ASP A 876 -0.23 -16.58 -8.49
N LEU A 877 -1.20 -17.39 -8.95
CA LEU A 877 -1.93 -18.32 -8.10
C LEU A 877 -1.00 -19.37 -7.46
N ARG A 878 -0.05 -19.92 -8.23
CA ARG A 878 0.87 -20.94 -7.69
C ARG A 878 1.72 -20.38 -6.56
N TRP A 879 2.23 -19.17 -6.70
CA TRP A 879 3.17 -18.60 -5.72
C TRP A 879 2.44 -17.96 -4.54
N PHE A 880 1.48 -17.07 -4.79
CA PHE A 880 0.68 -16.48 -3.70
C PHE A 880 -0.19 -17.52 -3.00
N GLY A 881 -0.75 -18.48 -3.73
CA GLY A 881 -1.52 -19.58 -3.13
C GLY A 881 -0.66 -20.47 -2.23
N THR A 882 0.61 -20.72 -2.58
CA THR A 882 1.52 -21.47 -1.69
C THR A 882 1.78 -20.68 -0.39
N VAL A 883 2.08 -19.39 -0.48
CA VAL A 883 2.27 -18.54 0.72
C VAL A 883 1.03 -18.55 1.60
N HIS A 884 -0.15 -18.33 1.00
CA HIS A 884 -1.43 -18.32 1.71
C HIS A 884 -1.68 -19.65 2.44
N ASP A 885 -1.60 -20.76 1.72
CA ASP A 885 -1.96 -22.08 2.26
C ASP A 885 -1.00 -22.51 3.38
N GLU A 886 0.31 -22.26 3.21
CA GLU A 886 1.31 -22.59 4.24
C GLU A 886 1.09 -21.78 5.52
N ILE A 887 0.91 -20.45 5.42
CA ILE A 887 0.64 -19.61 6.60
C ILE A 887 -0.69 -19.98 7.24
N ARG A 888 -1.75 -20.20 6.45
CA ARG A 888 -3.09 -20.51 6.97
C ARG A 888 -3.11 -21.85 7.70
N ASN A 889 -2.50 -22.89 7.11
CA ASN A 889 -2.41 -24.21 7.74
C ASN A 889 -1.64 -24.14 9.06
N TRP A 890 -0.52 -23.42 9.08
CA TRP A 890 0.28 -23.23 10.29
C TRP A 890 -0.48 -22.52 11.39
N VAL A 891 -1.16 -21.41 11.10
CA VAL A 891 -2.00 -20.68 12.07
C VAL A 891 -3.15 -21.54 12.59
N ASN A 892 -3.80 -22.30 11.71
CA ASN A 892 -4.84 -23.25 12.11
C ASN A 892 -4.28 -24.33 13.06
N ASP A 893 -3.08 -24.86 12.78
CA ASP A 893 -2.43 -25.84 13.64
C ASP A 893 -2.10 -25.29 15.04
N GLN A 894 -1.87 -23.98 15.18
CA GLN A 894 -1.71 -23.31 16.47
C GLN A 894 -3.03 -23.02 17.19
N GLY A 895 -4.18 -23.30 16.55
CA GLY A 895 -5.51 -23.02 17.10
C GLY A 895 -5.89 -21.53 17.06
N LEU A 896 -5.35 -20.80 16.08
CA LEU A 896 -5.58 -19.37 15.86
C LEU A 896 -6.55 -19.10 14.70
N ASP A 897 -6.99 -20.12 13.97
CA ASP A 897 -8.05 -20.03 12.95
C ASP A 897 -9.44 -20.09 13.64
N GLY A 898 -10.34 -19.17 13.31
CA GLY A 898 -11.63 -18.99 14.00
C GLY A 898 -12.82 -18.72 13.08
N ALA A 899 -14.02 -18.62 13.67
CA ALA A 899 -15.23 -18.26 12.95
C ALA A 899 -15.31 -16.74 12.73
N GLY A 900 -14.45 -16.18 11.88
CA GLY A 900 -14.41 -14.76 11.53
C GLY A 900 -13.18 -14.39 10.70
N GLN A 901 -13.06 -13.14 10.25
CA GLN A 901 -11.88 -12.69 9.50
C GLN A 901 -10.65 -12.47 10.38
N GLU A 902 -9.60 -13.26 10.24
CA GLU A 902 -8.33 -13.07 10.96
C GLU A 902 -7.64 -11.75 10.60
N VAL A 903 -6.92 -11.18 11.56
CA VAL A 903 -6.09 -9.98 11.32
C VAL A 903 -4.63 -10.37 11.47
N PHE A 904 -3.88 -10.32 10.38
CA PHE A 904 -2.44 -10.57 10.35
C PHE A 904 -1.65 -9.25 10.41
N ILE A 905 -0.73 -9.17 11.36
CA ILE A 905 0.21 -8.05 11.48
C ILE A 905 1.63 -8.61 11.35
N PHE A 906 2.29 -8.29 10.24
CA PHE A 906 3.69 -8.65 10.02
C PHE A 906 4.62 -7.57 10.56
N VAL A 907 5.60 -7.95 11.38
CA VAL A 907 6.58 -7.06 12.00
C VAL A 907 7.97 -7.60 11.73
N ALA A 908 8.64 -7.07 10.71
CA ALA A 908 9.99 -7.45 10.29
C ALA A 908 10.51 -6.42 9.27
N ASP A 909 11.80 -6.50 8.90
CA ASP A 909 12.33 -5.72 7.78
C ASP A 909 11.55 -6.08 6.49
N ARG A 910 10.80 -5.09 6.01
CA ARG A 910 9.98 -5.20 4.80
C ARG A 910 10.80 -5.50 3.55
N GLU A 911 12.02 -5.00 3.47
CA GLU A 911 12.83 -5.00 2.25
C GLU A 911 13.78 -6.20 2.18
N ASN A 912 14.21 -6.79 3.30
CA ASN A 912 15.17 -7.92 3.28
C ASN A 912 14.74 -9.16 4.07
N ASP A 913 13.63 -9.09 4.80
CA ASP A 913 13.12 -10.18 5.63
C ASP A 913 11.72 -10.62 5.15
N ILE A 914 10.67 -10.35 5.92
CA ILE A 914 9.30 -10.64 5.48
C ILE A 914 8.91 -9.61 4.43
N ARG A 915 8.74 -10.03 3.17
CA ARG A 915 8.39 -9.13 2.06
C ARG A 915 6.95 -8.60 2.18
N LEU A 916 6.72 -7.38 1.68
CA LEU A 916 5.39 -6.72 1.64
C LEU A 916 4.29 -7.61 1.02
N ASP A 917 4.67 -8.46 0.07
CA ASP A 917 3.79 -9.41 -0.60
C ASP A 917 3.07 -10.38 0.36
N ALA A 918 3.53 -10.53 1.61
CA ALA A 918 2.81 -11.26 2.66
C ALA A 918 1.44 -10.65 2.95
N SER A 919 1.35 -9.32 2.92
CA SER A 919 0.08 -8.61 3.09
C SER A 919 -0.87 -8.94 1.94
N ARG A 920 -0.36 -9.01 0.70
CA ARG A 920 -1.19 -9.39 -0.46
C ARG A 920 -1.62 -10.85 -0.39
N ALA A 921 -0.73 -11.76 0.01
CA ALA A 921 -1.04 -13.18 0.12
C ALA A 921 -2.13 -13.47 1.16
N MET A 922 -2.13 -12.72 2.27
CA MET A 922 -3.00 -12.95 3.42
C MET A 922 -4.21 -12.01 3.52
N ASN A 923 -4.46 -11.16 2.53
CA ASN A 923 -5.64 -10.30 2.49
C ASN A 923 -6.72 -10.90 1.57
N GLY A 924 -7.95 -11.02 2.07
CA GLY A 924 -9.06 -11.60 1.32
C GLY A 924 -10.37 -11.67 2.10
N ARG A 925 -11.33 -12.47 1.60
CA ARG A 925 -12.67 -12.59 2.18
C ARG A 925 -12.67 -13.08 3.64
N GLU A 926 -11.66 -13.85 4.03
CA GLU A 926 -11.54 -14.48 5.34
C GLU A 926 -10.42 -13.85 6.20
N SER A 927 -9.74 -12.80 5.75
CA SER A 927 -8.66 -12.19 6.53
C SER A 927 -8.24 -10.80 6.05
N TYR A 928 -7.74 -9.99 6.98
CA TYR A 928 -7.03 -8.75 6.73
C TYR A 928 -5.56 -8.92 7.06
N ALA A 929 -4.68 -8.29 6.29
CA ALA A 929 -3.25 -8.34 6.56
C ALA A 929 -2.61 -6.97 6.32
N GLY A 930 -1.70 -6.61 7.22
CA GLY A 930 -0.85 -5.43 7.13
C GLY A 930 0.56 -5.73 7.62
N GLN A 931 1.52 -4.89 7.20
CA GLN A 931 2.91 -5.00 7.60
C GLN A 931 3.44 -3.65 8.09
N ILE A 932 4.19 -3.67 9.18
CA ILE A 932 4.93 -2.51 9.67
C ILE A 932 6.07 -2.23 8.67
N PRO A 933 6.15 -1.03 8.07
CA PRO A 933 6.84 -0.84 6.80
C PRO A 933 8.35 -0.58 6.91
N PHE A 934 8.93 -0.53 8.11
CA PHE A 934 10.32 -0.11 8.28
C PHE A 934 11.30 -1.29 8.44
N ASP A 935 12.56 -1.00 8.19
CA ASP A 935 13.70 -1.92 8.20
C ASP A 935 14.48 -1.92 9.52
N LYS A 936 14.03 -1.13 10.51
CA LYS A 936 14.66 -1.01 11.84
C LYS A 936 13.64 -1.20 12.98
N PRO A 937 14.01 -1.89 14.07
CA PRO A 937 13.16 -2.00 15.26
C PRO A 937 12.76 -0.66 15.86
N SER A 938 13.69 0.30 15.88
CA SER A 938 13.48 1.67 16.35
C SER A 938 12.33 2.38 15.62
N LEU A 939 12.34 2.31 14.29
CA LEU A 939 11.30 2.86 13.42
C LEU A 939 9.98 2.10 13.57
N ASN A 940 10.04 0.77 13.63
CA ASN A 940 8.87 -0.08 13.83
C ASN A 940 8.18 0.20 15.17
N ALA A 941 8.95 0.34 16.26
CA ALA A 941 8.44 0.70 17.58
C ALA A 941 7.80 2.09 17.59
N ALA A 942 8.45 3.10 17.00
CA ALA A 942 7.91 4.46 16.94
C ALA A 942 6.58 4.54 16.17
N LEU A 943 6.43 3.78 15.08
CA LEU A 943 5.16 3.70 14.36
C LEU A 943 4.09 2.98 15.16
N ILE A 944 4.42 1.83 15.75
CA ILE A 944 3.47 1.06 16.56
C ILE A 944 2.97 1.91 17.75
N ASP A 945 3.86 2.60 18.45
CA ASP A 945 3.48 3.51 19.53
C ASP A 945 2.55 4.62 19.03
N ARG A 946 2.83 5.17 17.84
CA ARG A 946 1.97 6.18 17.23
C ARG A 946 0.58 5.62 16.94
N ASP A 947 0.50 4.47 16.30
CA ASP A 947 -0.77 3.83 15.92
C ASP A 947 -1.58 3.34 17.15
N ILE A 948 -0.92 3.09 18.28
CA ILE A 948 -1.59 2.75 19.55
C ILE A 948 -2.16 4.00 20.25
N LEU A 949 -1.53 5.15 20.10
CA LEU A 949 -1.83 6.39 20.85
C LEU A 949 -2.71 7.39 20.08
N TYR A 950 -2.64 7.40 18.75
CA TYR A 950 -3.32 8.35 17.85
C TYR A 950 -4.24 7.60 16.89
#